data_AF-A0A7K5LGK4-F1
#
_entry.id   AF-A0A7K5LGK4-F1
#
_cell.length_a   1.000
_cell.length_b   1.000
_cell.length_c   1.000
_cell.angle_alpha   90.00
_cell.angle_beta   90.00
_cell.angle_gamma   90.00
#
_symmetry.space_group_name_H-M   'P 1'
#
loop_
_entity.id
_entity.type
_entity.pdbx_description
1 polymer ?
#
loop_
_entity_poly.entity_id
_entity_poly.type
_entity_poly.pdbx_seq_one_letter_code
_entity_poly.pdbx_strand_id
1 'polypeptide(L)'
;MNDPAVSSFLTQTLCAHGGRLGLRELQEYTGLSAPQLRDTLLAAGPRRFLMVERCSEVLAVTDVRVCVRKECDGCERLHLCKLHLMDRCHLGPSSCKYSHDIMSAENRKVLKNHDLSGLSEDKLQVLLLQNDAFFLPDSCPFYNKKGGRCMQRNHCNRLHVCRHFLKGTCKFPRCIMSHNLLDDHALRLLETGGIDVKTASNFQAIYDYKHMEFNREPRKEYGKLQVTVLLNRVLTVPRIKELKTTSQTVESRLHVPPSQAVLFIQSSHAGPSSTVPAQSQDQLPTGAGDKDKGKKDNSSNEASKDNKKDSCDEICLFYVWKYCKNKDKCKSVHYHLPYKWEIHDGLAWKELAMMEEIEKAYCDPKNSSMASRNINFQTMTCSSSLVRRLSTPSSVTKPSFLLTTQWIWYWKNNQDKWIEYGEQEEGSSTTPPSSAIIENLYQANPGAIVPFQAGQHQYELNFKEMTQTNTAYKTLRQVCRRPKFVSSEEVQKIKKGSQMDSSIPNQTCPSYWDASALPDLGYQAVVISNVTSEYNKIKQQFNLTMKNFSILRIQRIQNPSLWKVFQWQKEKMKKENGGNEVQEKLLFHGTNLMSVKTICTQNFDWRICGSNGANYGKGIYFARDASYSHYYCQGTQQGYLMFLARVLVGDYVKGNATYVRPPRKCADRLWFYDSCVDDELNPSVFVVFEKHQIYPEYLIEYKP
;
A
#
# COMPACT_ATOMS: atom_id res chain seq x y z
N MET A 1 -14.20 10.98 18.17
CA MET A 1 -14.48 10.29 19.45
C MET A 1 -14.43 8.80 19.18
N ASN A 2 -13.35 8.13 19.56
CA ASN A 2 -13.26 6.67 19.48
C ASN A 2 -12.77 6.22 20.86
N ASP A 3 -13.71 5.98 21.76
CA ASP A 3 -13.40 5.59 23.13
C ASP A 3 -12.87 4.14 23.13
N PRO A 4 -11.61 3.90 23.56
CA PRO A 4 -11.04 2.56 23.61
C PRO A 4 -11.86 1.57 24.45
N ALA A 5 -12.58 2.05 25.48
CA ALA A 5 -13.45 1.21 26.31
C ALA A 5 -14.65 0.69 25.52
N VAL A 6 -15.29 1.56 24.72
CA VAL A 6 -16.43 1.20 23.87
C VAL A 6 -16.01 0.23 22.77
N SER A 7 -14.86 0.46 22.13
CA SER A 7 -14.34 -0.46 21.11
C SER A 7 -13.97 -1.82 21.71
N SER A 8 -13.36 -1.85 22.90
CA SER A 8 -13.07 -3.09 23.62
C SER A 8 -14.36 -3.86 23.96
N PHE A 9 -15.38 -3.19 24.47
CA PHE A 9 -16.68 -3.78 24.79
C PHE A 9 -17.36 -4.41 23.55
N LEU A 10 -17.38 -3.68 22.43
CA LEU A 10 -17.93 -4.17 21.17
C LEU A 10 -17.18 -5.41 20.66
N THR A 11 -15.84 -5.37 20.67
CA THR A 11 -15.03 -6.53 20.28
C THR A 11 -15.30 -7.73 21.19
N GLN A 12 -15.37 -7.53 22.51
CA GLN A 12 -15.68 -8.60 23.45
C GLN A 12 -17.05 -9.22 23.21
N THR A 13 -18.06 -8.38 22.96
CA THR A 13 -19.44 -8.82 22.71
C THR A 13 -19.53 -9.63 21.42
N LEU A 14 -18.90 -9.14 20.35
CA LEU A 14 -18.84 -9.85 19.08
C LEU A 14 -18.10 -11.19 19.21
N CYS A 15 -16.92 -11.21 19.83
CA CYS A 15 -16.16 -12.45 20.01
C CYS A 15 -16.89 -13.48 20.88
N ALA A 16 -17.63 -13.05 21.91
CA ALA A 16 -18.47 -13.94 22.71
C ALA A 16 -19.57 -14.64 21.89
N HIS A 17 -19.95 -14.07 20.74
CA HIS A 17 -20.95 -14.62 19.82
C HIS A 17 -20.32 -15.18 18.53
N GLY A 18 -19.07 -15.65 18.58
CA GLY A 18 -18.39 -16.24 17.41
C GLY A 18 -17.88 -15.20 16.42
N GLY A 19 -17.63 -13.97 16.89
CA GLY A 19 -16.98 -12.89 16.14
C GLY A 19 -17.89 -12.14 15.17
N ARG A 20 -19.20 -12.45 15.17
CA ARG A 20 -20.23 -11.86 14.31
C ARG A 20 -21.56 -11.78 15.05
N LEU A 21 -22.28 -10.67 14.91
CA LEU A 21 -23.62 -10.51 15.50
C LEU A 21 -24.51 -9.60 14.64
N GLY A 22 -25.83 -9.78 14.72
CA GLY A 22 -26.78 -8.87 14.10
C GLY A 22 -26.70 -7.47 14.70
N LEU A 23 -26.88 -6.43 13.88
CA LEU A 23 -26.84 -5.05 14.36
C LEU A 23 -27.90 -4.80 15.43
N ARG A 24 -29.10 -5.38 15.30
CA ARG A 24 -30.17 -5.23 16.30
C ARG A 24 -29.81 -5.88 17.63
N GLU A 25 -29.28 -7.09 17.61
CA GLU A 25 -28.82 -7.79 18.81
C GLU A 25 -27.67 -7.02 19.47
N LEU A 26 -26.73 -6.48 18.68
CA LEU A 26 -25.64 -5.66 19.20
C LEU A 26 -26.13 -4.35 19.85
N GLN A 27 -27.26 -3.79 19.38
CA GLN A 27 -27.89 -2.65 20.04
C GLN A 27 -28.46 -3.03 21.41
N GLU A 28 -29.07 -4.21 21.54
CA GLU A 28 -29.61 -4.70 22.82
C GLU A 28 -28.49 -4.86 23.87
N TYR A 29 -27.32 -5.35 23.47
CA TYR A 29 -26.16 -5.47 24.36
C TYR A 29 -25.50 -4.13 24.73
N THR A 30 -25.55 -3.13 23.84
CA THR A 30 -24.86 -1.85 24.04
C THR A 30 -25.75 -0.78 24.66
N GLY A 31 -27.07 -0.93 24.60
CA GLY A 31 -28.04 0.09 24.98
C GLY A 31 -28.01 1.34 24.07
N LEU A 32 -27.26 1.30 22.96
CA LEU A 32 -27.11 2.42 22.03
C LEU A 32 -28.22 2.44 20.98
N SER A 33 -28.64 3.64 20.59
CA SER A 33 -29.54 3.79 19.43
C SER A 33 -28.85 3.35 18.13
N ALA A 34 -29.64 2.96 17.11
CA ALA A 34 -29.09 2.46 15.85
C ALA A 34 -28.16 3.47 15.16
N PRO A 35 -28.44 4.79 15.15
CA PRO A 35 -27.52 5.78 14.60
C PRO A 35 -26.22 5.89 15.39
N GLN A 36 -26.29 5.96 16.72
CA GLN A 36 -25.11 6.05 17.59
C GLN A 36 -24.20 4.83 17.44
N LEU A 37 -24.77 3.63 17.37
CA LEU A 37 -24.00 2.41 17.15
C LEU A 37 -23.32 2.43 15.78
N ARG A 38 -24.02 2.84 14.71
CA ARG A 38 -23.42 2.95 13.38
C ARG A 38 -22.28 3.97 13.34
N ASP A 39 -22.48 5.15 13.92
CA ASP A 39 -21.45 6.19 13.97
C ASP A 39 -20.22 5.71 14.75
N THR A 40 -20.43 4.96 15.83
CA THR A 40 -19.34 4.34 16.61
C THR A 40 -18.58 3.31 15.78
N LEU A 41 -19.29 2.42 15.08
CA LEU A 41 -18.67 1.41 14.21
C LEU A 41 -17.91 2.05 13.03
N LEU A 42 -18.48 3.10 12.42
CA LEU A 42 -17.85 3.86 11.34
C LEU A 42 -16.60 4.61 11.81
N ALA A 43 -16.65 5.22 13.00
CA ALA A 43 -15.51 5.92 13.60
C ALA A 43 -14.35 4.97 13.94
N ALA A 44 -14.65 3.74 14.38
CA ALA A 44 -13.65 2.69 14.59
C ALA A 44 -13.10 2.09 13.28
N GLY A 45 -13.89 2.18 12.22
CA GLY A 45 -13.49 1.84 10.85
C GLY A 45 -13.48 0.34 10.53
N PRO A 46 -13.38 0.01 9.23
CA PRO A 46 -13.53 -1.36 8.73
C PRO A 46 -12.39 -2.31 9.09
N ARG A 47 -11.30 -1.78 9.66
CA ARG A 47 -10.18 -2.58 10.18
C ARG A 47 -10.45 -3.16 11.57
N ARG A 48 -11.45 -2.63 12.28
CA ARG A 48 -11.89 -3.14 13.59
C ARG A 48 -13.29 -3.73 13.54
N PHE A 49 -14.22 -3.08 12.85
CA PHE A 49 -15.59 -3.57 12.70
C PHE A 49 -16.04 -3.50 11.25
N LEU A 50 -16.36 -4.65 10.68
CA LEU A 50 -16.88 -4.75 9.33
C LEU A 50 -18.40 -4.86 9.36
N MET A 51 -19.09 -3.88 8.78
CA MET A 51 -20.54 -3.93 8.58
C MET A 51 -20.87 -4.66 7.27
N VAL A 52 -21.62 -5.75 7.36
CA VAL A 52 -22.09 -6.51 6.19
C VAL A 52 -23.46 -5.98 5.77
N GLU A 53 -23.46 -5.07 4.79
CA GLU A 53 -24.67 -4.34 4.36
C GLU A 53 -25.85 -5.25 3.97
N ARG A 54 -25.58 -6.41 3.36
CA ARG A 54 -26.63 -7.32 2.86
C ARG A 54 -27.43 -8.00 3.97
N CYS A 55 -26.84 -8.17 5.16
CA CYS A 55 -27.43 -8.94 6.25
C CYS A 55 -27.59 -8.12 7.54
N SER A 56 -27.16 -6.85 7.55
CA SER A 56 -27.17 -5.98 8.74
C SER A 56 -26.46 -6.60 9.94
N GLU A 57 -25.31 -7.24 9.70
CA GLU A 57 -24.48 -7.85 10.72
C GLU A 57 -23.14 -7.11 10.85
N VAL A 58 -22.50 -7.28 12.00
CA VAL A 58 -21.21 -6.67 12.34
C VAL A 58 -20.22 -7.77 12.65
N LEU A 59 -19.04 -7.74 12.03
CA LEU A 59 -17.94 -8.66 12.30
C LEU A 59 -16.79 -7.94 13.01
N ALA A 60 -16.18 -8.62 13.97
CA ALA A 60 -14.94 -8.17 14.60
C ALA A 60 -13.73 -8.51 13.70
N VAL A 61 -12.95 -7.50 13.36
CA VAL A 61 -11.79 -7.61 12.46
C VAL A 61 -10.53 -7.19 13.21
N THR A 62 -9.40 -7.82 12.88
CA THR A 62 -8.10 -7.42 13.41
C THR A 62 -7.00 -7.56 12.37
N ASP A 63 -5.97 -6.72 12.47
CA ASP A 63 -4.74 -6.80 11.68
C ASP A 63 -3.67 -7.67 12.35
N VAL A 64 -3.90 -8.17 13.58
CA VAL A 64 -2.97 -9.04 14.29
C VAL A 64 -2.82 -10.39 13.58
N ARG A 65 -1.57 -10.86 13.42
CA ARG A 65 -1.24 -12.12 12.74
C ARG A 65 -0.28 -12.96 13.58
N VAL A 66 -0.30 -14.27 13.37
CA VAL A 66 0.65 -15.22 13.96
C VAL A 66 1.97 -15.22 13.17
N CYS A 67 3.09 -15.33 13.88
CA CYS A 67 4.41 -15.41 13.29
C CYS A 67 4.62 -16.76 12.60
N VAL A 68 5.02 -16.73 11.32
CA VAL A 68 5.26 -17.94 10.51
C VAL A 68 6.75 -18.32 10.43
N ARG A 69 7.63 -17.58 11.11
CA ARG A 69 9.08 -17.83 11.10
C ARG A 69 9.41 -19.01 12.01
N LYS A 70 10.34 -19.87 11.59
CA LYS A 70 10.81 -21.02 12.38
C LYS A 70 11.73 -20.60 13.54
N GLU A 71 12.50 -19.54 13.32
CA GLU A 71 13.39 -18.88 14.27
C GLU A 71 13.10 -17.38 14.16
N CYS A 72 12.86 -16.72 15.30
CA CYS A 72 12.44 -15.33 15.31
C CYS A 72 13.02 -14.61 16.52
N ASP A 73 13.95 -13.68 16.28
CA ASP A 73 14.61 -12.86 17.30
C ASP A 73 13.72 -11.70 17.81
N GLY A 74 12.40 -11.88 17.74
CA GLY A 74 11.38 -10.86 18.02
C GLY A 74 10.77 -10.22 16.75
N CYS A 75 9.45 -10.10 16.73
CA CYS A 75 8.71 -9.39 15.68
C CYS A 75 7.35 -8.90 16.21
N GLU A 76 6.65 -8.09 15.42
CA GLU A 76 5.31 -7.54 15.75
C GLU A 76 4.16 -8.52 15.49
N ARG A 77 4.40 -9.84 15.59
CA ARG A 77 3.38 -10.89 15.39
C ARG A 77 3.29 -11.79 16.61
N LEU A 78 2.14 -12.44 16.79
CA LEU A 78 1.93 -13.37 17.90
C LEU A 78 2.74 -14.65 17.69
N HIS A 79 3.44 -15.10 18.72
CA HIS A 79 4.21 -16.35 18.69
C HIS A 79 3.40 -17.43 19.40
N LEU A 80 2.64 -18.21 18.62
CA LEU A 80 1.66 -19.15 19.15
C LEU A 80 1.63 -20.45 18.36
N CYS A 81 1.24 -21.53 19.04
CA CYS A 81 0.99 -22.82 18.41
C CYS A 81 -0.30 -22.77 17.59
N LYS A 82 -0.16 -22.86 16.26
CA LYS A 82 -1.30 -22.95 15.32
C LYS A 82 -2.28 -24.03 15.72
N LEU A 83 -1.77 -25.23 16.03
CA LEU A 83 -2.62 -26.38 16.35
C LEU A 83 -3.32 -26.22 17.70
N HIS A 84 -2.72 -25.52 18.65
CA HIS A 84 -3.36 -25.26 19.94
C HIS A 84 -4.53 -24.29 19.79
N LEU A 85 -4.35 -23.21 19.03
CA LEU A 85 -5.42 -22.28 18.70
C LEU A 85 -6.59 -22.92 17.94
N MET A 86 -6.38 -24.08 17.32
CA MET A 86 -7.41 -24.84 16.62
C MET A 86 -7.94 -26.02 17.45
N ASP A 87 -7.57 -26.12 18.74
CA ASP A 87 -7.91 -27.21 19.66
C ASP A 87 -7.48 -28.61 19.18
N ARG A 88 -6.32 -28.68 18.52
CA ARG A 88 -5.77 -29.89 17.86
C ARG A 88 -4.32 -30.19 18.19
N CYS A 89 -3.69 -29.44 19.11
CA CYS A 89 -2.34 -29.77 19.56
C CYS A 89 -2.40 -30.91 20.58
N HIS A 90 -1.82 -32.06 20.23
CA HIS A 90 -1.71 -33.21 21.15
C HIS A 90 -0.50 -33.12 22.08
N LEU A 91 0.37 -32.12 21.88
CA LEU A 91 1.53 -31.87 22.74
C LEU A 91 1.11 -30.93 23.88
N GLY A 92 1.52 -31.24 25.11
CA GLY A 92 1.29 -30.35 26.26
C GLY A 92 2.10 -29.05 26.16
N PRO A 93 1.76 -28.00 26.95
CA PRO A 93 2.43 -26.70 26.90
C PRO A 93 3.95 -26.76 27.12
N SER A 94 4.42 -27.73 27.91
CA SER A 94 5.84 -27.96 28.19
C SER A 94 6.58 -28.74 27.11
N SER A 95 5.87 -29.41 26.21
CA SER A 95 6.44 -30.28 25.16
C SER A 95 6.26 -29.70 23.75
N CYS A 96 5.38 -28.72 23.58
CA CYS A 96 5.20 -28.04 22.30
C CYS A 96 6.32 -27.02 22.06
N LYS A 97 6.89 -27.02 20.86
CA LYS A 97 7.91 -26.02 20.45
C LYS A 97 7.35 -24.58 20.44
N TYR A 98 6.05 -24.43 20.25
CA TYR A 98 5.39 -23.13 20.12
C TYR A 98 4.57 -22.83 21.38
N SER A 99 4.53 -21.56 21.80
CA SER A 99 3.76 -21.14 22.99
C SER A 99 2.29 -21.51 22.86
N HIS A 100 1.71 -22.03 23.94
CA HIS A 100 0.27 -22.23 24.07
C HIS A 100 -0.41 -21.05 24.79
N ASP A 101 0.36 -20.13 25.37
CA ASP A 101 -0.17 -18.96 26.08
C ASP A 101 -0.31 -17.76 25.13
N ILE A 102 -1.54 -17.40 24.77
CA ILE A 102 -1.84 -16.20 23.96
C ILE A 102 -1.37 -14.92 24.66
N MET A 103 -1.40 -14.90 26.00
CA MET A 103 -1.09 -13.75 26.85
C MET A 103 0.36 -13.74 27.36
N SER A 104 1.24 -14.51 26.70
CA SER A 104 2.67 -14.59 27.04
C SER A 104 3.34 -13.21 27.06
N ALA A 105 4.49 -13.11 27.73
CA ALA A 105 5.22 -11.85 27.86
C ALA A 105 5.56 -11.20 26.53
N GLU A 106 5.90 -12.01 25.53
CA GLU A 106 6.22 -11.62 24.18
C GLU A 106 4.98 -11.08 23.45
N ASN A 107 3.83 -11.73 23.66
CA ASN A 107 2.58 -11.41 22.97
C ASN A 107 1.87 -10.19 23.57
N ARG A 108 2.06 -9.89 24.86
CA ARG A 108 1.43 -8.73 25.53
C ARG A 108 1.69 -7.41 24.81
N LYS A 109 2.90 -7.20 24.29
CA LYS A 109 3.24 -5.97 23.54
C LYS A 109 2.44 -5.88 22.24
N VAL A 110 2.31 -6.98 21.50
CA VAL A 110 1.56 -7.04 20.24
C VAL A 110 0.07 -6.81 20.51
N LEU A 111 -0.50 -7.47 21.52
CA LEU A 111 -1.90 -7.29 21.90
C LEU A 111 -2.19 -5.86 22.36
N LYS A 112 -1.25 -5.22 23.09
CA LYS A 112 -1.37 -3.81 23.52
C LYS A 112 -1.35 -2.84 22.34
N ASN A 113 -0.46 -3.03 21.37
CA ASN A 113 -0.36 -2.17 20.19
C ASN A 113 -1.63 -2.20 19.31
N HIS A 114 -2.45 -3.25 19.44
CA HIS A 114 -3.69 -3.42 18.70
C HIS A 114 -4.96 -3.25 19.56
N ASP A 115 -4.84 -2.70 20.77
CA ASP A 115 -5.95 -2.50 21.72
C ASP A 115 -6.73 -3.78 22.07
N LEU A 116 -6.04 -4.92 22.14
CA LEU A 116 -6.63 -6.23 22.44
C LEU A 116 -6.29 -6.77 23.84
N SER A 117 -5.58 -5.99 24.67
CA SER A 117 -5.13 -6.43 26.01
C SER A 117 -6.27 -6.75 26.99
N GLY A 118 -7.49 -6.25 26.74
CA GLY A 118 -8.66 -6.48 27.59
C GLY A 118 -9.51 -7.69 27.19
N LEU A 119 -9.10 -8.47 26.19
CA LEU A 119 -9.81 -9.69 25.76
C LEU A 119 -9.26 -10.91 26.51
N SER A 120 -10.17 -11.81 26.86
CA SER A 120 -9.82 -13.14 27.37
C SER A 120 -9.31 -14.04 26.23
N GLU A 121 -8.62 -15.12 26.60
CA GLU A 121 -7.94 -16.02 25.67
C GLU A 121 -8.90 -16.65 24.63
N ASP A 122 -10.08 -17.10 25.08
CA ASP A 122 -11.18 -17.61 24.25
C ASP A 122 -11.66 -16.57 23.22
N LYS A 123 -11.81 -15.31 23.63
CA LYS A 123 -12.26 -14.23 22.74
C LYS A 123 -11.17 -13.86 21.73
N LEU A 124 -9.90 -13.92 22.12
CA LEU A 124 -8.76 -13.73 21.22
C LEU A 124 -8.65 -14.86 20.21
N GLN A 125 -8.88 -16.11 20.64
CA GLN A 125 -8.90 -17.28 19.77
C GLN A 125 -9.95 -17.11 18.67
N VAL A 126 -11.20 -16.77 19.02
CA VAL A 126 -12.27 -16.48 18.05
C VAL A 126 -11.85 -15.37 17.07
N LEU A 127 -11.31 -14.27 17.59
CA LEU A 127 -10.91 -13.13 16.77
C LEU A 127 -9.78 -13.47 15.79
N LEU A 128 -8.79 -14.25 16.22
CA LEU A 128 -7.64 -14.64 15.39
C LEU A 128 -8.04 -15.68 14.34
N LEU A 129 -8.82 -16.69 14.74
CA LEU A 129 -9.25 -17.78 13.87
C LEU A 129 -10.09 -17.32 12.69
N GLN A 130 -10.78 -16.18 12.76
CA GLN A 130 -11.59 -15.64 11.65
C GLN A 130 -10.87 -14.58 10.79
N ASN A 131 -9.67 -14.13 11.17
CA ASN A 131 -9.00 -12.99 10.53
C ASN A 131 -7.64 -13.33 9.89
N ASP A 132 -6.94 -14.36 10.38
CA ASP A 132 -5.61 -14.71 9.89
C ASP A 132 -5.67 -15.84 8.85
N ALA A 133 -5.21 -15.52 7.64
CA ALA A 133 -5.09 -16.46 6.52
C ALA A 133 -4.18 -17.66 6.84
N PHE A 134 -3.29 -17.53 7.83
CA PHE A 134 -2.42 -18.60 8.29
C PHE A 134 -3.18 -19.86 8.73
N PHE A 135 -4.43 -19.72 9.19
CA PHE A 135 -5.27 -20.86 9.59
C PHE A 135 -5.92 -21.58 8.41
N LEU A 136 -6.03 -20.94 7.25
CA LEU A 136 -6.62 -21.56 6.06
C LEU A 136 -5.69 -22.60 5.43
N PRO A 137 -6.24 -23.67 4.82
CA PRO A 137 -5.45 -24.58 4.00
C PRO A 137 -4.87 -23.88 2.76
N ASP A 138 -3.76 -24.40 2.23
CA ASP A 138 -3.13 -23.84 1.04
C ASP A 138 -4.03 -23.95 -0.20
N SER A 139 -3.97 -22.92 -1.06
CA SER A 139 -4.61 -22.97 -2.37
C SER A 139 -3.95 -24.01 -3.28
N CYS A 140 -4.76 -24.76 -4.03
CA CYS A 140 -4.27 -25.74 -4.99
C CYS A 140 -3.53 -25.04 -6.15
N PRO A 141 -2.23 -25.34 -6.37
CA PRO A 141 -1.46 -24.72 -7.44
C PRO A 141 -1.92 -25.18 -8.83
N PHE A 142 -2.44 -26.41 -8.96
CA PHE A 142 -2.93 -26.94 -10.23
C PHE A 142 -4.25 -26.30 -10.64
N TYR A 143 -5.14 -26.04 -9.68
CA TYR A 143 -6.36 -25.27 -9.91
C TYR A 143 -6.03 -23.81 -10.29
N ASN A 144 -5.05 -23.19 -9.64
CA ASN A 144 -4.63 -21.82 -9.90
C ASN A 144 -3.64 -21.65 -11.08
N LYS A 145 -3.40 -22.69 -11.90
CA LYS A 145 -2.62 -22.62 -13.15
C LYS A 145 -3.51 -22.27 -14.35
N LYS A 146 -2.91 -21.74 -15.42
CA LYS A 146 -3.60 -21.40 -16.68
C LYS A 146 -4.26 -22.67 -17.27
N GLY A 147 -5.59 -22.71 -17.33
CA GLY A 147 -6.36 -23.90 -17.76
C GLY A 147 -7.08 -24.66 -16.64
N GLY A 148 -6.91 -24.27 -15.37
CA GLY A 148 -7.88 -24.45 -14.28
C GLY A 148 -8.42 -25.87 -14.02
N ARG A 149 -7.62 -26.93 -14.18
CA ARG A 149 -8.08 -28.30 -13.89
C ARG A 149 -7.16 -29.00 -12.90
N CYS A 150 -7.68 -29.21 -11.68
CA CYS A 150 -7.12 -30.16 -10.74
C CYS A 150 -7.68 -31.55 -11.03
N MET A 151 -6.80 -32.52 -11.32
CA MET A 151 -7.21 -33.89 -11.65
C MET A 151 -7.85 -34.63 -10.46
N GLN A 152 -7.57 -34.18 -9.23
CA GLN A 152 -8.11 -34.78 -8.00
C GLN A 152 -9.53 -34.30 -7.67
N ARG A 153 -10.01 -33.20 -8.27
CA ARG A 153 -11.35 -32.61 -8.06
C ARG A 153 -11.71 -32.60 -6.56
N ASN A 154 -12.74 -33.34 -6.15
CA ASN A 154 -13.27 -33.38 -4.79
C ASN A 154 -12.38 -34.10 -3.77
N HIS A 155 -11.36 -34.83 -4.23
CA HIS A 155 -10.37 -35.53 -3.39
C HIS A 155 -9.07 -34.71 -3.22
N CYS A 156 -9.02 -33.47 -3.74
CA CYS A 156 -7.87 -32.60 -3.56
C CYS A 156 -7.80 -32.09 -2.11
N ASN A 157 -6.67 -32.28 -1.42
CA ASN A 157 -6.51 -31.80 -0.04
C ASN A 157 -6.09 -30.31 0.03
N ARG A 158 -6.43 -29.51 -0.99
CA ARG A 158 -6.05 -28.09 -1.13
C ARG A 158 -7.19 -27.27 -1.70
N LEU A 159 -7.33 -26.02 -1.26
CA LEU A 159 -8.45 -25.15 -1.63
C LEU A 159 -8.49 -24.87 -3.14
N HIS A 160 -9.65 -25.10 -3.76
CA HIS A 160 -9.96 -24.69 -5.13
C HIS A 160 -10.51 -23.26 -5.19
N VAL A 161 -9.78 -22.35 -4.54
CA VAL A 161 -10.09 -20.91 -4.47
C VAL A 161 -8.95 -20.10 -5.08
N CYS A 162 -9.27 -18.94 -5.64
CA CYS A 162 -8.32 -18.00 -6.19
C CYS A 162 -7.25 -17.63 -5.16
N ARG A 163 -5.99 -17.97 -5.44
CA ARG A 163 -4.86 -17.64 -4.55
C ARG A 163 -4.70 -16.13 -4.32
N HIS A 164 -5.12 -15.31 -5.29
CA HIS A 164 -5.03 -13.85 -5.17
C HIS A 164 -6.17 -13.29 -4.31
N PHE A 165 -7.34 -13.96 -4.28
CA PHE A 165 -8.45 -13.61 -3.40
C PHE A 165 -8.08 -13.86 -1.94
N LEU A 166 -7.54 -15.04 -1.63
CA LEU A 166 -7.03 -15.39 -0.29
C LEU A 166 -5.89 -14.48 0.20
N LYS A 167 -5.19 -13.81 -0.73
CA LYS A 167 -4.15 -12.80 -0.43
C LYS A 167 -4.68 -11.36 -0.42
N GLY A 168 -5.96 -11.12 -0.70
CA GLY A 168 -6.53 -9.77 -0.79
C GLY A 168 -6.02 -8.93 -1.97
N THR A 169 -5.50 -9.56 -3.03
CA THR A 169 -4.85 -8.88 -4.18
C THR A 169 -5.48 -9.24 -5.53
N CYS A 170 -6.68 -9.83 -5.53
CA CYS A 170 -7.38 -10.19 -6.76
C CYS A 170 -7.94 -8.96 -7.49
N LYS A 171 -7.38 -8.65 -8.67
CA LYS A 171 -7.73 -7.47 -9.51
C LYS A 171 -8.96 -7.67 -10.40
N PHE A 172 -9.59 -8.85 -10.33
CA PHE A 172 -10.70 -9.21 -11.20
C PHE A 172 -12.02 -9.16 -10.41
N PRO A 173 -12.91 -8.17 -10.66
CA PRO A 173 -14.24 -8.14 -10.05
C PRO A 173 -15.05 -9.39 -10.40
N ARG A 174 -14.86 -9.93 -11.60
CA ARG A 174 -15.38 -11.21 -12.07
C ARG A 174 -14.22 -12.15 -12.35
N CYS A 175 -13.66 -12.72 -11.29
CA CYS A 175 -12.56 -13.67 -11.40
C CYS A 175 -13.05 -15.01 -12.00
N ILE A 176 -12.25 -15.62 -12.87
CA ILE A 176 -12.54 -16.95 -13.43
C ILE A 176 -12.30 -18.08 -12.42
N MET A 177 -11.52 -17.82 -11.37
CA MET A 177 -11.28 -18.75 -10.28
C MET A 177 -12.29 -18.48 -9.17
N SER A 178 -12.81 -19.54 -8.55
CA SER A 178 -13.77 -19.43 -7.44
C SER A 178 -13.24 -18.52 -6.32
N HIS A 179 -14.11 -17.66 -5.81
CA HIS A 179 -13.92 -16.90 -4.58
C HIS A 179 -14.81 -17.44 -3.45
N ASN A 180 -15.45 -18.59 -3.66
CA ASN A 180 -16.36 -19.19 -2.70
C ASN A 180 -15.62 -20.15 -1.76
N LEU A 181 -15.53 -19.80 -0.49
CA LEU A 181 -15.04 -20.62 0.62
C LEU A 181 -16.14 -21.49 1.25
N LEU A 182 -17.39 -21.30 0.81
CA LEU A 182 -18.56 -22.00 1.32
C LEU A 182 -19.08 -23.07 0.35
N ASP A 183 -18.30 -23.41 -0.69
CA ASP A 183 -18.63 -24.57 -1.51
C ASP A 183 -18.31 -25.88 -0.77
N ASP A 184 -18.96 -26.97 -1.17
CA ASP A 184 -18.85 -28.27 -0.50
C ASP A 184 -17.40 -28.75 -0.37
N HIS A 185 -16.53 -28.42 -1.33
CA HIS A 185 -15.14 -28.85 -1.31
C HIS A 185 -14.32 -28.03 -0.31
N ALA A 186 -14.48 -26.71 -0.31
CA ALA A 186 -13.83 -25.81 0.62
C ALA A 186 -14.28 -26.07 2.06
N LEU A 187 -15.59 -26.21 2.32
CA LEU A 187 -16.12 -26.48 3.66
C LEU A 187 -15.57 -27.78 4.25
N ARG A 188 -15.55 -28.88 3.47
CA ARG A 188 -14.95 -30.14 3.95
C ARG A 188 -13.49 -29.96 4.37
N LEU A 189 -12.69 -29.22 3.60
CA LEU A 189 -11.28 -28.98 3.92
C LEU A 189 -11.11 -28.07 5.14
N LEU A 190 -11.97 -27.07 5.30
CA LEU A 190 -11.98 -26.16 6.44
C LEU A 190 -12.40 -26.89 7.72
N GLU A 191 -13.47 -27.67 7.69
CA GLU A 191 -13.95 -28.48 8.82
C GLU A 191 -12.92 -29.53 9.22
N THR A 192 -12.32 -30.23 8.24
CA THR A 192 -11.20 -31.15 8.50
C THR A 192 -9.99 -30.42 9.08
N GLY A 193 -9.83 -29.14 8.76
CA GLY A 193 -8.81 -28.25 9.31
C GLY A 193 -9.08 -27.83 10.74
N GLY A 194 -10.33 -27.84 11.21
CA GLY A 194 -10.76 -27.28 12.50
C GLY A 194 -11.42 -25.89 12.40
N ILE A 195 -11.88 -25.51 11.21
CA ILE A 195 -12.62 -24.26 10.96
C ILE A 195 -14.07 -24.62 10.65
N ASP A 196 -14.99 -24.24 11.53
CA ASP A 196 -16.41 -24.51 11.37
C ASP A 196 -17.07 -23.62 10.28
N VAL A 197 -18.31 -23.96 9.91
CA VAL A 197 -19.08 -23.25 8.87
C VAL A 197 -19.30 -21.77 9.22
N LYS A 198 -19.45 -21.44 10.51
CA LYS A 198 -19.68 -20.06 10.96
C LYS A 198 -18.41 -19.22 10.76
N THR A 199 -17.26 -19.74 11.17
CA THR A 199 -15.95 -19.12 10.99
C THR A 199 -15.59 -19.01 9.51
N ALA A 200 -15.90 -20.04 8.72
CA ALA A 200 -15.74 -20.01 7.27
C ALA A 200 -16.59 -18.89 6.61
N SER A 201 -17.83 -18.68 7.08
CA SER A 201 -18.68 -17.58 6.64
C SER A 201 -18.09 -16.21 6.99
N ASN A 202 -17.44 -16.09 8.16
CA ASN A 202 -16.76 -14.86 8.56
C ASN A 202 -15.56 -14.57 7.65
N PHE A 203 -14.75 -15.59 7.34
CA PHE A 203 -13.68 -15.47 6.34
C PHE A 203 -14.23 -15.01 4.98
N GLN A 204 -15.29 -15.65 4.49
CA GLN A 204 -15.92 -15.29 3.22
C GLN A 204 -16.29 -13.79 3.20
N ALA A 205 -16.99 -13.31 4.22
CA ALA A 205 -17.41 -11.91 4.31
C ALA A 205 -16.21 -10.93 4.36
N ILE A 206 -15.17 -11.25 5.13
CA ILE A 206 -13.95 -10.44 5.24
C ILE A 206 -13.21 -10.38 3.90
N TYR A 207 -13.08 -11.50 3.20
CA TYR A 207 -12.40 -11.55 1.91
C TYR A 207 -13.20 -10.89 0.79
N ASP A 208 -14.53 -11.03 0.79
CA ASP A 208 -15.41 -10.33 -0.15
C ASP A 208 -15.31 -8.82 0.03
N TYR A 209 -15.30 -8.34 1.28
CA TYR A 209 -15.07 -6.91 1.55
C TYR A 209 -13.71 -6.44 1.06
N LYS A 210 -12.62 -7.17 1.38
CA LYS A 210 -11.27 -6.85 0.90
C LYS A 210 -11.19 -6.84 -0.62
N HIS A 211 -11.85 -7.79 -1.29
CA HIS A 211 -11.90 -7.88 -2.74
C HIS A 211 -12.69 -6.72 -3.35
N MET A 212 -13.84 -6.37 -2.79
CA MET A 212 -14.64 -5.23 -3.20
C MET A 212 -13.85 -3.92 -3.06
N GLU A 213 -13.30 -3.64 -1.89
CA GLU A 213 -12.53 -2.42 -1.61
C GLU A 213 -11.31 -2.29 -2.52
N PHE A 214 -10.56 -3.39 -2.70
CA PHE A 214 -9.42 -3.42 -3.63
C PHE A 214 -9.83 -3.15 -5.09
N ASN A 215 -11.08 -3.40 -5.45
CA ASN A 215 -11.63 -3.12 -6.78
C ASN A 215 -12.49 -1.83 -6.85
N ARG A 216 -12.70 -1.11 -5.73
CA ARG A 216 -13.60 0.06 -5.61
C ARG A 216 -13.00 1.37 -6.15
N GLU A 217 -11.70 1.41 -6.44
CA GLU A 217 -11.10 2.57 -7.10
C GLU A 217 -11.76 2.84 -8.47
N PRO A 218 -12.12 4.10 -8.80
CA PRO A 218 -12.93 4.41 -9.97
C PRO A 218 -12.17 4.08 -11.26
N ARG A 219 -12.52 2.94 -11.84
CA ARG A 219 -12.24 2.64 -13.24
C ARG A 219 -13.00 3.67 -14.07
N LYS A 220 -12.28 4.57 -14.75
CA LYS A 220 -12.88 5.40 -15.80
C LYS A 220 -13.45 4.47 -16.87
N GLU A 221 -14.77 4.43 -16.95
CA GLU A 221 -15.52 3.84 -18.05
C GLU A 221 -15.10 4.46 -19.38
N TYR A 222 -14.84 3.62 -20.38
CA TYR A 222 -15.17 3.92 -21.76
C TYR A 222 -15.67 2.62 -22.41
N GLY A 223 -16.89 2.67 -22.95
CA GLY A 223 -17.44 1.65 -23.84
C GLY A 223 -18.87 1.21 -23.51
N LYS A 224 -19.86 2.11 -23.66
CA LYS A 224 -21.24 1.70 -23.90
C LYS A 224 -21.31 0.97 -25.24
N LEU A 225 -21.71 -0.30 -25.22
CA LEU A 225 -22.52 -0.91 -26.27
C LEU A 225 -23.72 -1.54 -25.53
N GLN A 226 -24.91 -0.94 -25.72
CA GLN A 226 -26.20 -1.50 -25.27
C GLN A 226 -26.61 -2.62 -26.25
N VAL A 227 -27.46 -3.63 -26.00
CA VAL A 227 -28.75 -3.73 -25.31
C VAL A 227 -29.03 -5.23 -25.01
N THR A 228 -29.50 -5.51 -23.80
CA THR A 228 -30.49 -6.53 -23.32
C THR A 228 -30.55 -7.96 -23.89
N VAL A 229 -30.39 -8.96 -23.01
CA VAL A 229 -31.32 -10.06 -22.65
C VAL A 229 -30.53 -11.14 -21.88
N LEU A 230 -31.14 -11.73 -20.84
CA LEU A 230 -30.66 -12.75 -19.88
C LEU A 230 -30.19 -12.26 -18.49
N LEU A 231 -31.02 -11.45 -17.84
CA LEU A 231 -31.30 -11.67 -16.42
C LEU A 231 -32.46 -12.67 -16.33
N ASN A 232 -32.16 -13.97 -16.41
CA ASN A 232 -33.01 -15.08 -15.93
C ASN A 232 -32.26 -16.41 -16.14
N ARG A 233 -31.68 -16.95 -15.05
CA ARG A 233 -31.12 -18.29 -14.77
C ARG A 233 -29.97 -18.03 -13.78
N VAL A 234 -30.12 -18.21 -12.47
CA VAL A 234 -30.18 -19.51 -11.79
C VAL A 234 -31.05 -19.40 -10.52
N LEU A 235 -32.28 -19.90 -10.61
CA LEU A 235 -32.87 -20.72 -9.55
C LEU A 235 -33.18 -22.05 -10.22
N THR A 236 -32.41 -23.09 -9.91
CA THR A 236 -32.81 -24.50 -10.03
C THR A 236 -31.70 -25.34 -9.43
N VAL A 237 -31.95 -25.81 -8.21
CA VAL A 237 -31.22 -26.91 -7.57
C VAL A 237 -31.61 -28.20 -8.29
N PRO A 238 -30.68 -29.04 -8.77
CA PRO A 238 -31.03 -30.38 -9.22
C PRO A 238 -31.24 -31.28 -8.00
N ARG A 239 -32.48 -31.73 -7.87
CA ARG A 239 -32.97 -32.77 -6.95
C ARG A 239 -32.15 -34.06 -7.13
N ILE A 240 -31.57 -34.56 -6.05
CA ILE A 240 -30.99 -35.91 -5.99
C ILE A 240 -32.11 -36.92 -6.32
N LYS A 241 -31.88 -37.76 -7.32
CA LYS A 241 -32.71 -38.94 -7.62
C LYS A 241 -32.29 -40.05 -6.67
N GLU A 242 -33.14 -40.39 -5.72
CA GLU A 242 -33.14 -41.73 -5.13
C GLU A 242 -33.88 -42.71 -6.05
N LEU A 243 -33.36 -43.93 -6.07
CA LEU A 243 -33.73 -45.04 -6.93
C LEU A 243 -35.06 -45.65 -6.45
N LYS A 244 -35.96 -45.92 -7.40
CA LYS A 244 -37.28 -46.54 -7.18
C LYS A 244 -37.14 -47.95 -6.60
N THR A 245 -37.99 -48.28 -5.62
CA THR A 245 -38.57 -49.63 -5.50
C THR A 245 -40.09 -49.50 -5.33
N THR A 246 -40.81 -50.32 -6.07
CA THR A 246 -42.26 -50.39 -6.30
C THR A 246 -43.08 -50.84 -5.08
N SER A 247 -44.29 -50.29 -4.90
CA SER A 247 -45.57 -51.00 -5.13
C SER A 247 -46.79 -50.36 -4.43
N GLN A 248 -47.84 -50.21 -5.24
CA GLN A 248 -49.28 -50.40 -4.94
C GLN A 248 -50.06 -49.40 -4.07
N THR A 249 -51.07 -48.84 -4.73
CA THR A 249 -52.36 -48.26 -4.28
C THR A 249 -53.14 -49.16 -3.32
N VAL A 250 -53.89 -48.58 -2.35
CA VAL A 250 -55.37 -48.66 -2.20
C VAL A 250 -55.84 -47.75 -1.04
N GLU A 251 -57.06 -47.22 -1.22
CA GLU A 251 -57.91 -46.31 -0.45
C GLU A 251 -58.14 -46.62 1.05
N SER A 252 -58.48 -45.61 1.87
CA SER A 252 -59.87 -45.34 2.27
C SER A 252 -60.06 -44.34 3.42
N ARG A 253 -61.22 -43.67 3.36
CA ARG A 253 -61.81 -42.66 4.24
C ARG A 253 -62.16 -43.20 5.65
N LEU A 254 -62.20 -42.32 6.67
CA LEU A 254 -63.46 -41.84 7.32
C LEU A 254 -63.19 -40.98 8.57
N HIS A 255 -64.25 -40.26 8.94
CA HIS A 255 -64.37 -39.09 9.82
C HIS A 255 -64.79 -39.49 11.26
N VAL A 256 -64.23 -38.80 12.29
CA VAL A 256 -64.92 -38.05 13.40
C VAL A 256 -65.71 -38.86 14.48
N PRO A 257 -65.85 -38.42 15.77
CA PRO A 257 -65.00 -37.74 16.79
C PRO A 257 -65.36 -38.30 18.23
N PRO A 258 -65.57 -37.55 19.36
CA PRO A 258 -64.89 -36.43 20.05
C PRO A 258 -64.64 -36.66 21.59
N SER A 259 -64.09 -35.63 22.27
CA SER A 259 -64.32 -35.20 23.69
C SER A 259 -63.47 -35.79 24.84
N GLN A 260 -62.77 -34.93 25.61
CA GLN A 260 -63.18 -34.39 26.93
C GLN A 260 -62.03 -33.66 27.67
N ALA A 261 -62.43 -32.75 28.57
CA ALA A 261 -61.63 -31.86 29.41
C ALA A 261 -61.17 -32.50 30.75
N VAL A 262 -60.32 -31.81 31.53
CA VAL A 262 -60.49 -31.44 32.98
C VAL A 262 -59.15 -31.16 33.73
N LEU A 263 -59.04 -29.89 34.21
CA LEU A 263 -58.61 -29.33 35.51
C LEU A 263 -57.25 -29.61 36.24
N PHE A 264 -56.60 -28.48 36.58
CA PHE A 264 -55.93 -28.01 37.84
C PHE A 264 -54.88 -28.85 38.61
N ILE A 265 -53.81 -28.16 39.06
CA ILE A 265 -53.47 -27.86 40.48
C ILE A 265 -52.42 -26.73 40.54
N GLN A 266 -52.65 -25.74 41.42
CA GLN A 266 -51.68 -24.77 41.95
C GLN A 266 -51.19 -25.23 43.33
N SER A 267 -50.00 -24.81 43.74
CA SER A 267 -49.71 -24.49 45.15
C SER A 267 -48.55 -23.50 45.29
N SER A 268 -48.57 -22.78 46.40
CA SER A 268 -48.06 -21.43 46.64
C SER A 268 -47.26 -21.31 47.95
N HIS A 269 -46.57 -20.16 48.09
CA HIS A 269 -46.14 -19.44 49.32
C HIS A 269 -44.84 -19.82 50.06
N ALA A 270 -43.96 -18.81 50.26
CA ALA A 270 -43.81 -18.06 51.53
C ALA A 270 -42.76 -16.91 51.42
N GLY A 271 -43.04 -15.73 51.99
CA GLY A 271 -42.06 -14.68 52.36
C GLY A 271 -41.57 -14.87 53.82
N PRO A 272 -41.00 -13.88 54.57
CA PRO A 272 -41.18 -12.41 54.43
C PRO A 272 -39.97 -11.48 54.83
N SER A 273 -40.22 -10.14 54.74
CA SER A 273 -39.67 -9.01 55.54
C SER A 273 -38.18 -8.60 55.43
N SER A 274 -37.72 -7.35 55.62
CA SER A 274 -38.24 -5.96 55.66
C SER A 274 -37.06 -5.07 56.12
N THR A 275 -36.78 -3.91 55.51
CA THR A 275 -36.44 -2.62 56.17
C THR A 275 -36.08 -1.50 55.18
N VAL A 276 -36.54 -0.30 55.49
CA VAL A 276 -36.44 1.05 54.88
C VAL A 276 -35.83 1.93 56.02
N PRO A 277 -35.08 3.06 55.84
CA PRO A 277 -35.69 4.30 55.34
C PRO A 277 -34.85 5.44 54.70
N ALA A 278 -35.64 6.42 54.23
CA ALA A 278 -35.42 7.88 54.08
C ALA A 278 -34.74 8.36 52.78
N GLN A 279 -35.40 9.08 51.86
CA GLN A 279 -36.12 10.39 51.87
C GLN A 279 -35.23 11.61 51.60
N SER A 280 -35.45 12.24 50.44
CA SER A 280 -35.66 13.69 50.20
C SER A 280 -35.78 13.89 48.67
N GLN A 281 -36.95 14.23 48.10
CA GLN A 281 -37.45 15.61 47.86
C GLN A 281 -36.39 16.49 47.16
N ASP A 282 -36.62 17.19 46.05
CA ASP A 282 -37.87 17.78 45.55
C ASP A 282 -37.70 18.35 44.12
N GLN A 283 -38.85 18.45 43.43
CA GLN A 283 -39.28 19.54 42.54
C GLN A 283 -38.69 19.75 41.12
N LEU A 284 -39.48 19.28 40.15
CA LEU A 284 -39.88 20.01 38.92
C LEU A 284 -40.58 21.34 39.28
N PRO A 285 -40.60 22.38 38.40
CA PRO A 285 -41.70 22.51 37.42
C PRO A 285 -41.30 23.15 36.06
N THR A 286 -41.79 22.61 34.93
CA THR A 286 -42.86 23.16 34.04
C THR A 286 -42.75 24.65 33.69
N GLY A 287 -43.00 25.13 32.47
CA GLY A 287 -43.71 24.59 31.31
C GLY A 287 -44.16 25.76 30.41
N ALA A 288 -44.70 25.41 29.24
CA ALA A 288 -45.61 26.18 28.35
C ALA A 288 -45.20 27.63 27.96
N GLY A 289 -45.03 28.02 26.70
CA GLY A 289 -45.87 27.72 25.55
C GLY A 289 -46.76 28.94 25.28
N ASP A 290 -46.51 29.71 24.21
CA ASP A 290 -47.61 30.36 23.49
C ASP A 290 -47.25 30.80 22.07
N LYS A 291 -48.29 30.79 21.22
CA LYS A 291 -48.31 31.16 19.80
C LYS A 291 -48.65 32.64 19.67
N ASP A 292 -48.04 33.37 18.73
CA ASP A 292 -48.83 34.21 17.82
C ASP A 292 -48.11 34.58 16.50
N LYS A 293 -48.94 34.85 15.49
CA LYS A 293 -48.64 35.12 14.07
C LYS A 293 -48.39 36.62 13.81
N GLY A 294 -47.57 36.94 12.80
CA GLY A 294 -47.84 38.08 11.91
C GLY A 294 -46.67 38.85 11.28
N LYS A 295 -46.52 38.70 9.94
CA LYS A 295 -46.01 39.64 8.90
C LYS A 295 -44.58 40.23 9.05
N LYS A 296 -43.65 39.78 8.17
CA LYS A 296 -43.20 40.43 6.90
C LYS A 296 -42.40 41.73 7.11
N ASP A 297 -41.07 41.68 6.93
CA ASP A 297 -40.41 42.21 5.72
C ASP A 297 -38.90 41.85 5.67
N ASN A 298 -38.38 41.85 4.44
CA ASN A 298 -37.14 41.24 3.97
C ASN A 298 -35.85 41.86 4.52
N SER A 299 -34.89 41.00 4.90
CA SER A 299 -33.45 41.30 4.76
C SER A 299 -32.65 39.99 4.72
N SER A 300 -31.88 39.84 3.66
CA SER A 300 -30.96 38.76 3.34
C SER A 300 -29.93 38.49 4.44
N ASN A 301 -29.78 37.22 4.85
CA ASN A 301 -28.54 36.69 5.44
C ASN A 301 -28.48 35.17 5.24
N GLU A 302 -27.80 34.74 4.17
CA GLU A 302 -27.24 33.39 4.10
C GLU A 302 -26.12 33.28 5.14
N ALA A 303 -26.40 32.63 6.28
CA ALA A 303 -25.37 32.19 7.20
C ALA A 303 -24.80 30.85 6.71
N SER A 304 -23.55 30.94 6.26
CA SER A 304 -22.70 29.92 5.68
C SER A 304 -22.58 28.64 6.52
N LYS A 305 -22.79 27.51 5.83
CA LYS A 305 -22.31 26.17 6.23
C LYS A 305 -20.79 26.20 6.42
N ASP A 306 -20.34 25.91 7.64
CA ASP A 306 -18.94 25.63 7.94
C ASP A 306 -18.52 24.28 7.33
N ASN A 307 -18.01 24.35 6.09
CA ASN A 307 -17.23 23.29 5.47
C ASN A 307 -15.78 23.36 5.99
N LYS A 308 -15.44 22.64 7.07
CA LYS A 308 -14.03 22.34 7.37
C LYS A 308 -13.51 21.30 6.38
N LYS A 309 -13.04 21.81 5.24
CA LYS A 309 -12.30 21.13 4.18
C LYS A 309 -10.97 20.65 4.77
N ASP A 310 -10.74 19.33 4.83
CA ASP A 310 -9.44 18.73 5.16
C ASP A 310 -8.36 19.26 4.19
N SER A 311 -7.63 20.28 4.60
CA SER A 311 -6.49 20.84 3.86
C SER A 311 -5.21 20.12 4.28
N CYS A 312 -4.48 19.58 3.30
CA CYS A 312 -3.18 18.97 3.53
C CYS A 312 -2.11 20.06 3.62
N ASP A 313 -1.31 20.07 4.69
CA ASP A 313 -0.20 21.03 4.91
C ASP A 313 1.04 20.77 4.01
N GLU A 314 0.91 19.96 2.96
CA GLU A 314 1.98 19.70 1.99
C GLU A 314 1.83 20.58 0.73
N ILE A 315 2.95 21.04 0.19
CA ILE A 315 2.98 21.79 -1.06
C ILE A 315 2.78 20.82 -2.23
N CYS A 316 1.84 21.13 -3.11
CA CYS A 316 1.55 20.36 -4.31
C CYS A 316 2.74 20.39 -5.28
N LEU A 317 3.50 19.29 -5.31
CA LEU A 317 4.64 19.14 -6.20
C LEU A 317 4.26 19.36 -7.68
N PHE A 318 3.09 18.90 -8.10
CA PHE A 318 2.58 19.13 -9.46
C PHE A 318 2.27 20.61 -9.74
N TYR A 319 1.90 21.40 -8.73
CA TYR A 319 1.68 22.83 -8.90
C TYR A 319 2.99 23.60 -9.01
N VAL A 320 4.00 23.24 -8.20
CA VAL A 320 5.37 23.79 -8.33
C VAL A 320 5.86 23.65 -9.77
N TRP A 321 5.55 22.51 -10.41
CA TRP A 321 5.87 22.22 -11.80
C TRP A 321 4.84 22.69 -12.86
N LYS A 322 3.82 23.47 -12.46
CA LYS A 322 2.71 23.93 -13.33
C LYS A 322 1.87 22.82 -14.01
N TYR A 323 1.92 21.59 -13.50
CA TYR A 323 1.18 20.42 -14.00
C TYR A 323 -0.10 20.09 -13.23
N CYS A 324 -0.45 20.84 -12.17
CA CYS A 324 -1.63 20.56 -11.37
C CYS A 324 -2.93 20.88 -12.14
N LYS A 325 -3.68 19.82 -12.52
CA LYS A 325 -4.97 19.93 -13.24
C LYS A 325 -6.15 20.24 -12.31
N ASN A 326 -5.96 20.12 -11.00
CA ASN A 326 -7.04 20.21 -10.02
C ASN A 326 -7.35 21.65 -9.58
N LYS A 327 -6.53 22.65 -9.94
CA LYS A 327 -6.69 24.07 -9.53
C LYS A 327 -7.17 24.18 -8.07
N ASP A 328 -8.31 24.80 -7.80
CA ASP A 328 -8.84 25.05 -6.45
C ASP A 328 -9.45 23.80 -5.75
N LYS A 329 -9.53 22.68 -6.48
CA LYS A 329 -9.94 21.36 -5.96
C LYS A 329 -8.75 20.52 -5.49
N CYS A 330 -7.52 21.02 -5.59
CA CYS A 330 -6.34 20.34 -5.04
C CYS A 330 -6.37 20.36 -3.51
N LYS A 331 -6.10 19.22 -2.86
CA LYS A 331 -6.04 19.12 -1.39
C LYS A 331 -4.73 19.67 -0.80
N SER A 332 -3.70 19.82 -1.63
CA SER A 332 -2.36 20.29 -1.26
C SER A 332 -2.19 21.78 -1.58
N VAL A 333 -1.32 22.47 -0.84
CA VAL A 333 -1.10 23.92 -0.98
C VAL A 333 -0.40 24.23 -2.30
N HIS A 334 -0.94 25.19 -3.04
CA HIS A 334 -0.38 25.67 -4.30
C HIS A 334 0.61 26.79 -4.04
N TYR A 335 1.90 26.48 -4.12
CA TYR A 335 2.98 27.45 -3.96
C TYR A 335 4.08 27.26 -5.00
N HIS A 336 4.76 28.33 -5.38
CA HIS A 336 5.72 28.32 -6.49
C HIS A 336 7.13 27.84 -6.09
N LEU A 337 7.43 27.82 -4.79
CA LEU A 337 8.67 27.30 -4.19
C LEU A 337 8.41 25.97 -3.45
N PRO A 338 9.44 25.14 -3.21
CA PRO A 338 9.29 23.87 -2.49
C PRO A 338 9.09 24.04 -0.97
N TYR A 339 9.11 25.28 -0.49
CA TYR A 339 8.85 25.69 0.88
C TYR A 339 7.94 26.92 0.90
N LYS A 340 7.18 27.09 1.98
CA LYS A 340 6.37 28.28 2.26
C LYS A 340 6.37 28.53 3.76
N TRP A 341 6.56 29.79 4.16
CA TRP A 341 6.53 30.21 5.56
C TRP A 341 5.27 31.00 5.86
N GLU A 342 4.59 30.65 6.95
CA GLU A 342 3.33 31.27 7.37
C GLU A 342 3.36 31.62 8.85
N ILE A 343 2.72 32.73 9.22
CA ILE A 343 2.52 33.19 10.60
C ILE A 343 1.03 33.14 10.95
N HIS A 344 0.72 32.72 12.16
CA HIS A 344 -0.64 32.68 12.67
C HIS A 344 -0.99 33.99 13.36
N ASP A 345 -1.99 34.69 12.85
CA ASP A 345 -2.45 35.98 13.40
C ASP A 345 -3.55 35.84 14.48
N GLY A 346 -3.90 34.60 14.83
CA GLY A 346 -4.98 34.27 15.77
C GLY A 346 -6.24 33.73 15.09
N LEU A 347 -6.44 34.03 13.80
CA LEU A 347 -7.59 33.58 13.01
C LEU A 347 -7.20 32.70 11.82
N ALA A 348 -6.10 33.04 11.14
CA ALA A 348 -5.65 32.34 9.95
C ALA A 348 -4.12 32.32 9.81
N TRP A 349 -3.64 31.40 8.97
CA TRP A 349 -2.26 31.38 8.52
C TRP A 349 -2.04 32.38 7.39
N LYS A 350 -1.15 33.35 7.61
CA LYS A 350 -0.76 34.40 6.66
C LYS A 350 0.66 34.17 6.16
N GLU A 351 0.91 34.50 4.90
CA GLU A 351 2.25 34.39 4.30
C GLU A 351 3.23 35.39 4.92
N LEU A 352 4.43 34.92 5.27
CA LEU A 352 5.51 35.77 5.76
C LEU A 352 6.29 36.40 4.60
N ALA A 353 6.63 37.68 4.72
CA ALA A 353 7.51 38.34 3.74
C ALA A 353 8.94 37.80 3.78
N MET A 354 9.67 37.90 2.66
CA MET A 354 11.09 37.52 2.53
C MET A 354 11.39 36.07 2.97
N MET A 355 10.50 35.16 2.58
CA MET A 355 10.55 33.73 2.97
C MET A 355 11.85 33.03 2.59
N GLU A 356 12.51 33.46 1.53
CA GLU A 356 13.75 32.86 1.07
C GLU A 356 14.90 33.10 2.06
N GLU A 357 14.97 34.28 2.68
CA GLU A 357 15.93 34.56 3.75
C GLU A 357 15.63 33.73 4.99
N ILE A 358 14.34 33.60 5.33
CA ILE A 358 13.87 32.78 6.45
C ILE A 358 14.25 31.31 6.21
N GLU A 359 13.98 30.79 5.01
CA GLU A 359 14.35 29.43 4.62
C GLU A 359 15.85 29.23 4.67
N LYS A 360 16.64 30.14 4.10
CA LYS A 360 18.11 30.06 4.08
C LYS A 360 18.68 30.01 5.49
N ALA A 361 18.17 30.86 6.39
CA ALA A 361 18.58 30.85 7.78
C ALA A 361 18.15 29.56 8.49
N TYR A 362 16.94 29.07 8.27
CA TYR A 362 16.44 27.83 8.86
C TYR A 362 17.24 26.60 8.41
N CYS A 363 17.64 26.54 7.13
CA CYS A 363 18.40 25.42 6.58
C CYS A 363 19.78 25.24 7.24
N ASP A 364 20.38 26.30 7.76
CA ASP A 364 21.64 26.21 8.49
C ASP A 364 21.38 25.75 9.94
N PRO A 365 21.88 24.57 10.37
CA PRO A 365 21.66 24.07 11.72
C PRO A 365 22.28 24.96 12.81
N LYS A 366 23.25 25.84 12.47
CA LYS A 366 23.84 26.80 13.42
C LYS A 366 22.85 27.89 13.85
N ASN A 367 21.85 28.16 13.04
CA ASN A 367 20.85 29.18 13.34
C ASN A 367 19.71 28.57 14.16
N SER A 368 19.60 28.99 15.42
CA SER A 368 18.45 28.70 16.29
C SER A 368 17.34 29.75 16.15
N SER A 369 17.66 30.95 15.64
CA SER A 369 16.75 32.07 15.50
C SER A 369 17.23 33.05 14.42
N MET A 370 16.35 33.95 14.01
CA MET A 370 16.61 35.09 13.15
C MET A 370 16.18 36.37 13.89
N ALA A 371 17.14 37.00 14.56
CA ALA A 371 16.90 38.17 15.41
C ALA A 371 16.35 39.38 14.62
N SER A 372 16.79 39.57 13.37
CA SER A 372 16.28 40.65 12.49
C SER A 372 14.78 40.60 12.22
N ARG A 373 14.13 39.45 12.47
CA ARG A 373 12.68 39.25 12.30
C ARG A 373 11.99 38.70 13.55
N ASN A 374 12.70 38.60 14.67
CA ASN A 374 12.20 37.99 15.91
C ASN A 374 11.66 36.55 15.73
N ILE A 375 12.19 35.79 14.76
CA ILE A 375 11.76 34.39 14.51
C ILE A 375 12.65 33.45 15.31
N ASN A 376 12.06 32.54 16.07
CA ASN A 376 12.75 31.46 16.76
C ASN A 376 12.41 30.12 16.06
N PHE A 377 13.44 29.46 15.50
CA PHE A 377 13.29 28.21 14.77
C PHE A 377 13.14 26.99 15.67
N GLN A 378 13.52 27.09 16.94
CA GLN A 378 13.37 26.01 17.90
C GLN A 378 11.93 25.91 18.42
N THR A 379 11.33 27.06 18.72
CA THR A 379 9.95 27.14 19.21
C THR A 379 8.93 27.33 18.09
N MET A 380 9.39 27.58 16.85
CA MET A 380 8.55 27.89 15.70
C MET A 380 7.61 29.07 15.98
N THR A 381 8.17 30.18 16.48
CA THR A 381 7.45 31.41 16.84
C THR A 381 8.09 32.66 16.24
N CYS A 382 7.29 33.71 16.03
CA CYS A 382 7.73 35.06 15.68
C CYS A 382 7.19 36.03 16.73
N SER A 383 8.06 36.57 17.58
CA SER A 383 7.68 37.30 18.80
C SER A 383 6.74 36.46 19.69
N SER A 384 5.42 36.65 19.58
CA SER A 384 4.38 35.91 20.30
C SER A 384 3.48 35.04 19.40
N SER A 385 3.62 35.12 18.09
CA SER A 385 2.78 34.39 17.11
C SER A 385 3.42 33.09 16.67
N LEU A 386 2.61 32.06 16.40
CA LEU A 386 3.08 30.79 15.85
C LEU A 386 3.51 30.95 14.39
N VAL A 387 4.57 30.25 14.00
CA VAL A 387 5.08 30.20 12.63
C VAL A 387 5.12 28.74 12.18
N ARG A 388 4.84 28.47 10.91
CA ARG A 388 5.01 27.14 10.33
C ARG A 388 5.71 27.19 8.97
N ARG A 389 6.35 26.08 8.64
CA ARG A 389 6.96 25.82 7.34
C ARG A 389 6.21 24.68 6.65
N LEU A 390 5.65 24.96 5.48
CA LEU A 390 5.11 23.95 4.58
C LEU A 390 6.20 23.47 3.62
N SER A 391 6.14 22.22 3.20
CA SER A 391 7.15 21.61 2.31
C SER A 391 6.54 20.75 1.22
N THR A 392 7.27 20.58 0.12
CA THR A 392 7.02 19.46 -0.80
C THR A 392 7.30 18.12 -0.10
N PRO A 393 6.78 16.99 -0.63
CA PRO A 393 7.04 15.67 -0.06
C PRO A 393 8.54 15.38 0.09
N SER A 394 8.90 14.57 1.09
CA SER A 394 10.29 14.19 1.38
C SER A 394 10.90 13.43 0.19
N SER A 395 12.16 13.74 -0.15
CA SER A 395 12.87 13.11 -1.27
C SER A 395 12.98 11.59 -1.13
N VAL A 396 13.00 11.05 0.09
CA VAL A 396 13.06 9.59 0.29
C VAL A 396 11.73 8.88 -0.05
N THR A 397 10.61 9.59 0.07
CA THR A 397 9.27 9.07 -0.28
C THR A 397 8.97 9.18 -1.77
N LYS A 398 9.58 10.17 -2.45
CA LYS A 398 9.40 10.46 -3.88
C LYS A 398 10.76 10.70 -4.58
N PRO A 399 11.69 9.73 -4.57
CA PRO A 399 13.09 9.95 -4.97
C PRO A 399 13.30 10.30 -6.44
N SER A 400 12.33 10.01 -7.30
CA SER A 400 12.39 10.32 -8.74
C SER A 400 11.74 11.65 -9.12
N PHE A 401 11.33 12.47 -8.15
CA PHE A 401 10.75 13.78 -8.43
C PHE A 401 11.71 14.90 -8.04
N LEU A 402 11.95 15.83 -8.97
CA LEU A 402 12.73 17.03 -8.71
C LEU A 402 11.93 18.04 -7.86
N LEU A 403 12.62 18.84 -7.05
CA LEU A 403 12.04 19.78 -6.08
C LEU A 403 11.26 19.14 -4.90
N THR A 404 11.45 17.85 -4.65
CA THR A 404 11.11 17.24 -3.35
C THR A 404 12.05 17.75 -2.26
N THR A 405 11.58 17.88 -1.03
CA THR A 405 12.40 18.38 0.07
C THR A 405 13.42 17.33 0.49
N GLN A 406 14.70 17.61 0.30
CA GLN A 406 15.79 16.79 0.83
C GLN A 406 16.05 17.19 2.29
N TRP A 407 15.86 16.25 3.20
CA TRP A 407 16.12 16.45 4.63
C TRP A 407 17.48 15.91 5.02
N ILE A 408 18.22 16.72 5.77
CA ILE A 408 19.55 16.43 6.29
C ILE A 408 19.48 16.38 7.82
N TRP A 409 20.13 15.37 8.38
CA TRP A 409 20.18 15.15 9.82
C TRP A 409 21.57 15.49 10.33
N TYR A 410 21.62 16.20 11.46
CA TYR A 410 22.84 16.64 12.12
C TYR A 410 22.86 16.22 13.58
N TRP A 411 24.05 15.98 14.12
CA TRP A 411 24.29 15.86 15.56
C TRP A 411 25.32 16.89 16.01
N LYS A 412 25.18 17.37 17.25
CA LYS A 412 26.10 18.36 17.81
C LYS A 412 27.26 17.65 18.50
N ASN A 413 28.48 17.96 18.10
CA ASN A 413 29.68 17.40 18.71
C ASN A 413 30.07 18.16 20.00
N ASN A 414 31.11 17.68 20.68
CA ASN A 414 31.58 18.26 21.94
C ASN A 414 32.20 19.67 21.77
N GLN A 415 32.46 20.10 20.53
CA GLN A 415 32.97 21.44 20.18
C GLN A 415 31.82 22.37 19.74
N ASP A 416 30.57 22.02 20.07
CA ASP A 416 29.36 22.73 19.65
C ASP A 416 29.17 22.87 18.12
N LYS A 417 29.84 22.04 17.33
CA LYS A 417 29.72 22.00 15.87
C LYS A 417 28.69 20.94 15.45
N TRP A 418 27.80 21.33 14.54
CA TRP A 418 26.88 20.41 13.88
C TRP A 418 27.60 19.59 12.81
N ILE A 419 27.47 18.27 12.88
CA ILE A 419 28.05 17.29 11.97
C ILE A 419 26.92 16.53 11.29
N GLU A 420 26.99 16.38 9.97
CA GLU A 420 26.00 15.62 9.21
C GLU A 420 26.14 14.11 9.47
N TYR A 421 25.01 13.43 9.61
CA TYR A 421 24.97 11.98 9.69
C TYR A 421 25.38 11.33 8.36
N GLY A 422 26.48 10.58 8.38
CA GLY A 422 27.04 9.88 7.22
C GLY A 422 28.35 10.46 6.69
N GLU A 423 28.81 11.61 7.19
CA GLU A 423 30.16 12.13 6.91
C GLU A 423 31.22 11.37 7.75
N GLN A 424 32.37 11.06 7.14
CA GLN A 424 33.48 10.35 7.80
C GLN A 424 34.29 11.32 8.68
N GLU A 425 34.60 10.91 9.91
CA GLU A 425 35.83 11.33 10.57
C GLU A 425 36.92 10.32 10.17
N GLU A 426 38.07 10.80 9.70
CA GLU A 426 39.18 9.97 9.24
C GLU A 426 39.57 8.93 10.32
N GLY A 427 39.41 7.64 10.02
CA GLY A 427 39.96 6.54 10.83
C GLY A 427 38.99 5.52 11.45
N SER A 428 37.67 5.58 11.24
CA SER A 428 36.72 4.59 11.81
C SER A 428 36.29 3.49 10.82
N SER A 429 36.27 2.23 11.28
CA SER A 429 35.88 1.04 10.50
C SER A 429 34.36 0.79 10.39
N THR A 430 33.52 1.56 11.09
CA THR A 430 32.05 1.49 10.98
C THR A 430 31.46 2.88 10.75
N THR A 431 30.65 2.99 9.69
CA THR A 431 30.03 4.24 9.25
C THR A 431 28.67 4.46 9.93
N PRO A 432 28.41 5.64 10.53
CA PRO A 432 27.09 5.98 11.05
C PRO A 432 26.02 5.97 9.93
N PRO A 433 24.73 5.79 10.27
CA PRO A 433 23.65 5.82 9.28
C PRO A 433 23.61 7.18 8.57
N SER A 434 23.37 7.18 7.26
CA SER A 434 23.26 8.41 6.49
C SER A 434 21.95 9.15 6.77
N SER A 435 21.94 10.47 6.53
CA SER A 435 20.73 11.31 6.59
C SER A 435 19.53 10.70 5.85
N ALA A 436 19.74 10.04 4.71
CA ALA A 436 18.67 9.40 3.94
C ALA A 436 18.08 8.15 4.62
N ILE A 437 18.90 7.36 5.31
CA ILE A 437 18.44 6.21 6.10
C ILE A 437 17.63 6.70 7.30
N ILE A 438 18.17 7.69 8.02
CA ILE A 438 17.50 8.30 9.17
C ILE A 438 16.16 8.92 8.77
N GLU A 439 16.12 9.66 7.66
CA GLU A 439 14.90 10.27 7.14
C GLU A 439 13.85 9.21 6.75
N ASN A 440 14.24 8.08 6.15
CA ASN A 440 13.30 6.97 5.88
C ASN A 440 12.69 6.40 7.17
N LEU A 441 13.50 6.23 8.21
CA LEU A 441 13.03 5.75 9.52
C LEU A 441 12.11 6.77 10.21
N TYR A 442 12.45 8.05 10.13
CA TYR A 442 11.63 9.13 10.65
C TYR A 442 10.27 9.23 9.94
N GLN A 443 10.24 9.12 8.60
CA GLN A 443 8.99 9.09 7.82
C GLN A 443 8.11 7.87 8.17
N ALA A 444 8.72 6.74 8.52
CA ALA A 444 7.99 5.55 8.95
C ALA A 444 7.43 5.68 10.38
N ASN A 445 8.20 6.28 11.30
CA ASN A 445 7.76 6.53 12.68
C ASN A 445 8.53 7.71 13.32
N PRO A 446 7.94 8.92 13.38
CA PRO A 446 8.56 10.10 13.99
C PRO A 446 8.80 10.02 15.50
N GLY A 447 8.20 9.03 16.18
CA GLY A 447 8.37 8.80 17.62
C GLY A 447 9.35 7.68 17.96
N ALA A 448 10.05 7.11 16.97
CA ALA A 448 10.95 5.99 17.19
C ALA A 448 12.25 6.39 17.91
N ILE A 449 12.81 5.41 18.63
CA ILE A 449 14.19 5.42 19.12
C ILE A 449 14.96 4.40 18.29
N VAL A 450 15.97 4.86 17.56
CA VAL A 450 16.73 4.05 16.60
C VAL A 450 18.12 3.76 17.16
N PRO A 451 18.44 2.49 17.50
CA PRO A 451 19.78 2.12 17.89
C PRO A 451 20.69 2.04 16.65
N PHE A 452 21.92 2.55 16.77
CA PHE A 452 22.95 2.41 15.74
C PHE A 452 24.35 2.35 16.36
N GLN A 453 25.30 1.79 15.62
CA GLN A 453 26.70 1.72 16.02
C GLN A 453 27.54 2.67 15.17
N ALA A 454 28.44 3.41 15.81
CA ALA A 454 29.44 4.23 15.14
C ALA A 454 30.78 4.11 15.87
N GLY A 455 31.79 3.57 15.17
CA GLY A 455 33.04 3.15 15.77
C GLY A 455 32.84 2.02 16.79
N GLN A 456 33.45 2.17 17.96
CA GLN A 456 33.33 1.23 19.08
C GLN A 456 32.14 1.53 20.01
N HIS A 457 31.33 2.53 19.67
CA HIS A 457 30.26 3.03 20.53
C HIS A 457 28.88 2.72 19.96
N GLN A 458 27.96 2.35 20.85
CA GLN A 458 26.54 2.18 20.54
C GLN A 458 25.75 3.41 20.97
N TYR A 459 24.90 3.89 20.06
CA TYR A 459 24.09 5.08 20.24
C TYR A 459 22.61 4.77 20.03
N GLU A 460 21.76 5.55 20.69
CA GLU A 460 20.33 5.58 20.48
C GLU A 460 19.92 6.97 19.97
N LEU A 461 19.30 7.03 18.81
CA LEU A 461 18.76 8.24 18.21
C LEU A 461 17.26 8.36 18.50
N ASN A 462 16.88 9.31 19.33
CA ASN A 462 15.49 9.59 19.68
C ASN A 462 14.94 10.71 18.81
N PHE A 463 13.99 10.38 17.93
CA PHE A 463 13.37 11.35 17.02
C PHE A 463 12.42 12.34 17.71
N LYS A 464 11.77 11.92 18.80
CA LYS A 464 10.82 12.77 19.52
C LYS A 464 11.55 13.86 20.30
N GLU A 465 12.60 13.48 21.01
CA GLU A 465 13.40 14.40 21.83
C GLU A 465 14.50 15.10 21.01
N MET A 466 14.72 14.68 19.77
CA MET A 466 15.80 15.17 18.90
C MET A 466 17.16 15.09 19.59
N THR A 467 17.49 13.89 20.09
CA THR A 467 18.73 13.62 20.84
C THR A 467 19.37 12.30 20.41
N GLN A 468 20.70 12.23 20.55
CA GLN A 468 21.49 11.02 20.40
C GLN A 468 22.12 10.71 21.76
N THR A 469 21.94 9.49 22.27
CA THR A 469 22.48 9.06 23.57
C THR A 469 23.48 7.93 23.38
N ASN A 470 24.69 8.07 23.94
CA ASN A 470 25.63 6.95 24.02
C ASN A 470 25.15 5.97 25.10
N THR A 471 24.95 4.71 24.73
CA THR A 471 24.37 3.71 25.64
C THR A 471 25.29 3.33 26.81
N ALA A 472 26.60 3.39 26.61
CA ALA A 472 27.62 3.04 27.61
C ALA A 472 27.89 4.20 28.59
N TYR A 473 28.15 5.40 28.06
CA TYR A 473 28.54 6.56 28.88
C TYR A 473 27.37 7.47 29.26
N LYS A 474 26.17 7.20 28.73
CA LYS A 474 24.96 8.03 28.89
C LYS A 474 25.13 9.48 28.47
N THR A 475 26.14 9.77 27.65
CA THR A 475 26.36 11.11 27.09
C THR A 475 25.26 11.43 26.09
N LEU A 476 24.61 12.57 26.28
CA LEU A 476 23.51 13.04 25.45
C LEU A 476 23.99 14.16 24.53
N ARG A 477 23.68 14.03 23.24
CA ARG A 477 24.00 14.99 22.18
C ARG A 477 22.72 15.48 21.52
N GLN A 478 22.69 16.76 21.17
CA GLN A 478 21.56 17.33 20.43
C GLN A 478 21.58 16.86 18.98
N VAL A 479 20.38 16.66 18.43
CA VAL A 479 20.16 16.31 17.02
C VAL A 479 19.28 17.37 16.38
N CYS A 480 19.52 17.63 15.11
CA CYS A 480 18.79 18.63 14.35
C CYS A 480 18.46 18.09 12.95
N ARG A 481 17.24 18.35 12.47
CA ARG A 481 16.77 17.99 11.14
C ARG A 481 16.51 19.27 10.36
N ARG A 482 17.25 19.51 9.28
CA ARG A 482 17.10 20.70 8.41
C ARG A 482 16.94 20.32 6.95
N PRO A 483 16.12 21.07 6.18
CA PRO A 483 16.03 20.86 4.74
C PRO A 483 17.30 21.41 4.06
N LYS A 484 17.67 20.85 2.92
CA LYS A 484 18.67 21.45 2.04
C LYS A 484 18.05 22.69 1.39
N PHE A 485 18.71 23.83 1.54
CA PHE A 485 18.26 25.09 0.95
C PHE A 485 18.21 24.98 -0.59
N VAL A 486 17.16 25.55 -1.18
CA VAL A 486 17.03 25.71 -2.64
C VAL A 486 16.55 27.13 -2.91
N SER A 487 17.36 27.98 -3.53
CA SER A 487 16.97 29.38 -3.78
C SER A 487 15.83 29.49 -4.79
N SER A 488 15.11 30.62 -4.82
CA SER A 488 14.11 30.89 -5.84
C SER A 488 14.74 30.86 -7.25
N GLU A 489 15.97 31.34 -7.36
CA GLU A 489 16.78 31.22 -8.57
C GLU A 489 17.09 29.77 -8.92
N GLU A 490 17.47 28.92 -7.96
CA GLU A 490 17.72 27.50 -8.18
C GLU A 490 16.44 26.75 -8.55
N VAL A 491 15.31 27.08 -7.94
CA VAL A 491 13.99 26.56 -8.35
C VAL A 491 13.71 26.96 -9.79
N GLN A 492 13.96 28.23 -10.16
CA GLN A 492 13.85 28.67 -11.54
C GLN A 492 14.91 28.03 -12.43
N LYS A 493 16.13 27.76 -11.97
CA LYS A 493 17.19 27.03 -12.71
C LYS A 493 16.96 25.53 -12.74
N ILE A 494 16.09 24.95 -11.92
CA ILE A 494 15.67 23.55 -12.00
C ILE A 494 14.47 23.46 -12.95
N LYS A 495 13.53 24.41 -12.85
CA LYS A 495 12.39 24.55 -13.78
C LYS A 495 12.84 24.96 -15.19
N LYS A 496 13.81 25.87 -15.28
CA LYS A 496 14.53 26.28 -16.50
C LYS A 496 15.74 25.39 -16.78
N GLY A 497 16.31 24.65 -15.85
CA GLY A 497 17.31 23.61 -16.18
C GLY A 497 16.66 22.41 -16.86
N SER A 498 15.34 22.27 -16.64
CA SER A 498 14.43 21.45 -17.45
C SER A 498 14.05 22.11 -18.81
N GLN A 499 14.51 23.36 -19.05
CA GLN A 499 14.49 24.16 -20.29
C GLN A 499 15.82 24.95 -20.48
N MET A 500 16.93 24.24 -20.75
CA MET A 500 18.32 24.74 -20.89
C MET A 500 19.15 24.86 -19.61
N ASP A 501 19.73 23.72 -19.21
CA ASP A 501 21.13 23.69 -18.86
C ASP A 501 21.93 23.57 -20.16
N SER A 502 22.79 24.54 -20.48
CA SER A 502 23.68 24.53 -21.65
C SER A 502 24.74 23.43 -21.60
N SER A 503 24.73 22.60 -20.56
CA SER A 503 25.55 21.39 -20.43
C SER A 503 24.77 20.08 -20.59
N ILE A 504 23.45 20.13 -20.79
CA ILE A 504 22.68 19.06 -21.44
C ILE A 504 22.72 19.43 -22.93
N PRO A 505 23.39 18.64 -23.80
CA PRO A 505 23.33 18.92 -25.22
C PRO A 505 21.86 19.03 -25.59
N ASN A 506 21.54 20.08 -26.35
CA ASN A 506 20.22 20.38 -26.89
C ASN A 506 19.86 19.27 -27.89
N GLN A 507 19.74 18.04 -27.40
CA GLN A 507 19.49 16.86 -28.19
C GLN A 507 18.01 16.93 -28.50
N THR A 508 17.77 17.51 -29.67
CA THR A 508 16.51 17.44 -30.38
C THR A 508 16.00 15.99 -30.30
N CYS A 509 14.68 15.86 -30.18
CA CYS A 509 14.06 14.55 -30.38
C CYS A 509 14.60 13.98 -31.71
N PRO A 510 14.87 12.67 -31.78
CA PRO A 510 15.53 12.10 -32.95
C PRO A 510 14.82 12.53 -34.23
N SER A 511 15.58 12.86 -35.27
CA SER A 511 15.03 13.41 -36.52
C SER A 511 14.04 12.48 -37.22
N TYR A 512 14.10 11.18 -36.94
CA TYR A 512 13.17 10.17 -37.44
C TYR A 512 11.84 10.11 -36.67
N TRP A 513 11.68 10.88 -35.58
CA TRP A 513 10.41 11.01 -34.87
C TRP A 513 9.44 11.87 -35.68
N ASP A 514 8.16 11.53 -35.56
CA ASP A 514 7.08 12.32 -36.14
C ASP A 514 6.85 13.55 -35.26
N ALA A 515 7.22 14.72 -35.79
CA ALA A 515 7.11 16.01 -35.09
C ALA A 515 5.65 16.38 -34.76
N SER A 516 4.67 15.87 -35.51
CA SER A 516 3.24 16.10 -35.25
C SER A 516 2.70 15.24 -34.10
N ALA A 517 3.44 14.19 -33.72
CA ALA A 517 3.10 13.24 -32.67
C ALA A 517 3.99 13.38 -31.44
N LEU A 518 4.41 14.61 -31.12
CA LEU A 518 5.17 14.94 -29.91
C LEU A 518 4.22 15.53 -28.85
N PRO A 519 3.82 14.77 -27.83
CA PRO A 519 3.01 15.32 -26.76
C PRO A 519 3.86 16.22 -25.85
N ASP A 520 3.27 17.31 -25.35
CA ASP A 520 3.91 18.16 -24.33
C ASP A 520 4.23 17.41 -23.03
N LEU A 521 3.43 16.37 -22.70
CA LEU A 521 3.63 15.50 -21.55
C LEU A 521 3.12 14.08 -21.83
N GLY A 522 3.93 13.08 -21.48
CA GLY A 522 3.60 11.67 -21.66
C GLY A 522 4.21 11.10 -22.94
N TYR A 523 3.50 10.16 -23.58
CA TYR A 523 3.97 9.50 -24.79
C TYR A 523 2.88 9.43 -25.84
N GLN A 524 3.30 9.38 -27.10
CA GLN A 524 2.45 9.02 -28.23
C GLN A 524 3.03 7.77 -28.90
N ALA A 525 2.17 6.82 -29.27
CA ALA A 525 2.56 5.61 -29.99
C ALA A 525 2.27 5.80 -31.49
N VAL A 526 3.32 5.93 -32.30
CA VAL A 526 3.23 6.14 -33.75
C VAL A 526 3.41 4.80 -34.45
N VAL A 527 2.43 4.38 -35.25
CA VAL A 527 2.53 3.14 -36.03
C VAL A 527 3.56 3.34 -37.14
N ILE A 528 4.56 2.45 -37.18
CA ILE A 528 5.60 2.49 -38.20
C ILE A 528 5.10 1.76 -39.44
N SER A 529 5.22 2.40 -40.59
CA SER A 529 4.85 1.80 -41.87
C SER A 529 5.79 0.65 -42.25
N ASN A 530 5.21 -0.45 -42.74
CA ASN A 530 5.93 -1.70 -43.06
C ASN A 530 6.90 -1.59 -44.25
N VAL A 531 6.83 -0.52 -45.04
CA VAL A 531 7.77 -0.24 -46.14
C VAL A 531 9.02 0.53 -45.70
N THR A 532 9.07 1.01 -44.46
CA THR A 532 10.19 1.80 -43.97
C THR A 532 11.42 0.94 -43.64
N SER A 533 12.61 1.52 -43.78
CA SER A 533 13.86 0.87 -43.38
C SER A 533 13.91 0.59 -41.86
N GLU A 534 13.27 1.44 -41.06
CA GLU A 534 13.11 1.28 -39.61
C GLU A 534 12.33 0.00 -39.26
N TYR A 535 11.16 -0.19 -39.87
CA TYR A 535 10.36 -1.40 -39.68
C TYR A 535 11.13 -2.67 -40.06
N ASN A 536 11.82 -2.64 -41.22
CA ASN A 536 12.57 -3.79 -41.71
C ASN A 536 13.73 -4.19 -40.79
N LYS A 537 14.44 -3.21 -40.20
CA LYS A 537 15.49 -3.46 -39.20
C LYS A 537 14.95 -4.17 -37.96
N ILE A 538 13.84 -3.69 -37.41
CA ILE A 538 13.21 -4.29 -36.22
C ILE A 538 12.67 -5.69 -36.54
N LYS A 539 12.03 -5.85 -37.71
CA LYS A 539 11.55 -7.14 -38.20
C LYS A 539 12.69 -8.15 -38.36
N GLN A 540 13.83 -7.73 -38.92
CA GLN A 540 14.99 -8.60 -39.07
C GLN A 540 15.49 -9.10 -37.71
N GLN A 541 15.67 -8.20 -36.73
CA GLN A 541 16.10 -8.57 -35.37
C GLN A 541 15.12 -9.52 -34.69
N PHE A 542 13.80 -9.25 -34.79
CA PHE A 542 12.76 -10.12 -34.25
C PHE A 542 12.80 -11.53 -34.89
N ASN A 543 12.90 -11.58 -36.23
CA ASN A 543 12.87 -12.83 -37.00
C ASN A 543 14.12 -13.71 -36.83
N LEU A 544 15.23 -13.19 -36.26
CA LEU A 544 16.41 -14.01 -35.96
C LEU A 544 16.03 -15.20 -35.07
N THR A 545 15.12 -15.02 -34.13
CA THR A 545 14.71 -16.07 -33.18
C THR A 545 13.20 -16.37 -33.15
N MET A 546 12.37 -15.58 -33.83
CA MET A 546 10.90 -15.73 -33.85
C MET A 546 10.36 -16.04 -35.27
N LYS A 547 10.96 -17.02 -35.96
CA LYS A 547 10.61 -17.37 -37.36
C LYS A 547 9.16 -17.83 -37.58
N ASN A 548 8.56 -18.42 -36.56
CA ASN A 548 7.19 -18.97 -36.60
C ASN A 548 6.14 -17.95 -36.14
N PHE A 549 6.46 -16.66 -36.15
CA PHE A 549 5.56 -15.60 -35.72
C PHE A 549 5.54 -14.48 -36.76
N SER A 550 4.36 -13.90 -36.95
CA SER A 550 4.13 -12.77 -37.84
C SER A 550 3.90 -11.49 -37.04
N ILE A 551 4.67 -10.45 -37.36
CA ILE A 551 4.47 -9.11 -36.79
C ILE A 551 3.18 -8.51 -37.38
N LEU A 552 2.29 -8.06 -36.50
CA LEU A 552 1.04 -7.37 -36.84
C LEU A 552 1.28 -5.87 -37.03
N ARG A 553 1.98 -5.25 -36.09
CA ARG A 553 2.41 -3.85 -36.19
C ARG A 553 3.56 -3.56 -35.23
N ILE A 554 4.29 -2.49 -35.54
CA ILE A 554 5.31 -1.93 -34.68
C ILE A 554 4.92 -0.49 -34.39
N GLN A 555 4.92 -0.11 -33.12
CA GLN A 555 4.65 1.26 -32.69
C GLN A 555 5.92 1.86 -32.09
N ARG A 556 6.37 2.99 -32.65
CA ARG A 556 7.41 3.81 -32.02
C ARG A 556 6.79 4.62 -30.90
N ILE A 557 7.36 4.51 -29.72
CA ILE A 557 6.97 5.29 -28.56
C ILE A 557 7.76 6.60 -28.61
N GLN A 558 7.05 7.72 -28.70
CA GLN A 558 7.63 9.07 -28.69
C GLN A 558 7.30 9.72 -27.36
N ASN A 559 8.24 9.64 -26.41
CA ASN A 559 8.13 10.27 -25.10
C ASN A 559 9.31 11.25 -24.90
N PRO A 560 9.10 12.55 -25.18
CA PRO A 560 10.17 13.55 -25.08
C PRO A 560 10.79 13.64 -23.68
N SER A 561 9.99 13.47 -22.62
CA SER A 561 10.47 13.56 -21.25
C SER A 561 11.40 12.40 -20.90
N LEU A 562 11.01 11.17 -21.23
CA LEU A 562 11.87 10.00 -21.00
C LEU A 562 13.12 10.02 -21.87
N TRP A 563 13.01 10.50 -23.11
CA TRP A 563 14.15 10.65 -24.01
C TRP A 563 15.19 11.62 -23.46
N LYS A 564 14.77 12.80 -22.97
CA LYS A 564 15.69 13.77 -22.35
C LYS A 564 16.44 13.18 -21.15
N VAL A 565 15.74 12.43 -20.30
CA VAL A 565 16.36 11.78 -19.13
C VAL A 565 17.33 10.68 -19.55
N PHE A 566 16.97 9.86 -20.54
CA PHE A 566 17.82 8.82 -21.10
C PHE A 566 19.11 9.40 -21.71
N GLN A 567 18.98 10.46 -22.50
CA GLN A 567 20.11 11.16 -23.09
C GLN A 567 21.01 11.83 -22.05
N TRP A 568 20.43 12.46 -21.02
CA TRP A 568 21.20 12.99 -19.89
C TRP A 568 22.00 11.90 -19.18
N GLN A 569 21.39 10.74 -18.94
CA GLN A 569 22.06 9.60 -18.33
C GLN A 569 23.22 9.10 -19.22
N LYS A 570 23.04 9.08 -20.55
CA LYS A 570 24.09 8.73 -21.52
C LYS A 570 25.29 9.67 -21.43
N GLU A 571 25.04 10.98 -21.43
CA GLU A 571 26.11 11.98 -21.32
C GLU A 571 26.83 11.91 -19.96
N LYS A 572 26.09 11.64 -18.88
CA LYS A 572 26.68 11.41 -17.56
C LYS A 572 27.63 10.22 -17.57
N MET A 573 27.16 9.06 -18.05
CA MET A 573 27.98 7.85 -18.15
C MET A 573 29.19 8.05 -19.07
N LYS A 574 29.05 8.81 -20.16
CA LYS A 574 30.16 9.18 -21.05
C LYS A 574 31.22 9.99 -20.32
N LYS A 575 30.82 11.00 -19.54
CA LYS A 575 31.75 11.81 -18.72
C LYS A 575 32.44 10.96 -17.64
N GLU A 576 31.69 10.08 -16.97
CA GLU A 576 32.23 9.16 -15.96
C GLU A 576 33.22 8.15 -16.56
N ASN A 577 33.03 7.76 -17.83
CA ASN A 577 33.92 6.88 -18.57
C ASN A 577 35.05 7.63 -19.32
N GLY A 578 35.47 8.80 -18.82
CA GLY A 578 36.58 9.56 -19.39
C GLY A 578 36.30 10.16 -20.78
N GLY A 579 35.03 10.34 -21.14
CA GLY A 579 34.60 10.86 -22.43
C GLY A 579 34.33 9.79 -23.50
N ASN A 580 34.57 8.51 -23.18
CA ASN A 580 34.32 7.40 -24.11
C ASN A 580 32.82 7.16 -24.32
N GLU A 581 32.44 6.81 -25.55
CA GLU A 581 31.05 6.48 -25.88
C GLU A 581 30.53 5.34 -25.02
N VAL A 582 29.31 5.50 -24.51
CA VAL A 582 28.64 4.51 -23.66
C VAL A 582 28.07 3.43 -24.55
N GLN A 583 28.33 2.17 -24.22
CA GLN A 583 27.78 1.05 -24.98
C GLN A 583 26.26 1.01 -24.83
N GLU A 584 25.58 1.08 -25.98
CA GLU A 584 24.13 1.13 -26.09
C GLU A 584 23.65 -0.07 -26.92
N LYS A 585 22.56 -0.71 -26.48
CA LYS A 585 21.96 -1.86 -27.19
C LYS A 585 20.44 -1.70 -27.29
N LEU A 586 19.89 -2.16 -28.41
CA LEU A 586 18.47 -2.43 -28.55
C LEU A 586 18.22 -3.86 -28.07
N LEU A 587 17.39 -4.01 -27.04
CA LEU A 587 17.13 -5.29 -26.37
C LEU A 587 15.63 -5.51 -26.15
N PHE A 588 15.22 -6.77 -26.20
CA PHE A 588 13.83 -7.17 -26.03
C PHE A 588 13.46 -7.25 -24.54
N HIS A 589 12.21 -6.90 -24.24
CA HIS A 589 11.62 -7.08 -22.93
C HIS A 589 10.18 -7.58 -23.05
N GLY A 590 9.95 -8.81 -22.60
CA GLY A 590 8.62 -9.40 -22.51
C GLY A 590 7.85 -8.83 -21.32
N THR A 591 6.61 -8.40 -21.55
CA THR A 591 5.77 -7.84 -20.48
C THR A 591 4.31 -8.22 -20.63
N ASN A 592 3.50 -7.84 -19.65
CA ASN A 592 2.05 -8.00 -19.68
C ASN A 592 1.40 -6.70 -20.21
N LEU A 593 0.19 -6.83 -20.77
CA LEU A 593 -0.61 -5.69 -21.29
C LEU A 593 -0.81 -4.56 -20.28
N MET A 594 -0.98 -4.90 -18.99
CA MET A 594 -1.25 -3.91 -17.94
C MET A 594 -0.04 -3.03 -17.65
N SER A 595 1.17 -3.54 -17.89
CA SER A 595 2.43 -2.83 -17.67
C SER A 595 2.81 -1.94 -18.85
N VAL A 596 2.32 -2.17 -20.07
CA VAL A 596 2.67 -1.39 -21.27
C VAL A 596 2.46 0.10 -21.07
N LYS A 597 1.27 0.51 -20.61
CA LYS A 597 0.95 1.94 -20.39
C LYS A 597 1.85 2.55 -19.30
N THR A 598 2.10 1.81 -18.23
CA THR A 598 2.98 2.28 -17.15
C THR A 598 4.42 2.45 -17.63
N ILE A 599 4.95 1.49 -18.38
CA ILE A 599 6.30 1.55 -18.95
C ILE A 599 6.43 2.75 -19.90
N CYS A 600 5.47 2.95 -20.81
CA CYS A 600 5.52 4.08 -21.74
C CYS A 600 5.39 5.45 -21.05
N THR A 601 4.74 5.54 -19.88
CA THR A 601 4.52 6.81 -19.15
C THR A 601 5.58 7.10 -18.09
N GLN A 602 5.99 6.08 -17.33
CA GLN A 602 6.81 6.22 -16.12
C GLN A 602 8.17 5.52 -16.23
N ASN A 603 8.47 4.93 -17.39
CA ASN A 603 9.63 4.07 -17.65
C ASN A 603 9.55 2.72 -16.91
N PHE A 604 10.54 1.84 -17.14
CA PHE A 604 10.63 0.54 -16.48
C PHE A 604 10.94 0.70 -14.97
N ASP A 605 10.25 -0.04 -14.12
CA ASP A 605 10.53 -0.12 -12.68
C ASP A 605 10.50 -1.58 -12.26
N TRP A 606 11.64 -2.13 -11.83
CA TRP A 606 11.74 -3.55 -11.48
C TRP A 606 10.86 -3.93 -10.27
N ARG A 607 10.47 -2.97 -9.43
CA ARG A 607 9.50 -3.19 -8.32
C ARG A 607 8.08 -3.43 -8.83
N ILE A 608 7.81 -2.99 -10.06
CA ILE A 608 6.49 -3.05 -10.72
C ILE A 608 6.48 -4.11 -11.83
N CYS A 609 7.60 -4.35 -12.51
CA CYS A 609 7.69 -5.22 -13.70
C CYS A 609 7.81 -6.73 -13.40
N GLY A 610 7.66 -7.17 -12.15
CA GLY A 610 7.60 -8.59 -11.79
C GLY A 610 8.99 -9.23 -11.62
N SER A 611 9.15 -9.98 -10.52
CA SER A 611 10.37 -10.66 -10.11
C SER A 611 10.42 -12.09 -10.70
N ASN A 612 10.40 -12.19 -12.03
CA ASN A 612 10.65 -13.47 -12.68
C ASN A 612 12.17 -13.71 -12.73
N GLY A 613 12.68 -14.66 -11.95
CA GLY A 613 14.08 -15.13 -12.03
C GLY A 613 15.14 -14.04 -11.81
N ALA A 614 15.36 -13.63 -10.55
CA ALA A 614 16.40 -12.65 -10.20
C ALA A 614 17.81 -13.29 -10.14
N ASN A 615 18.20 -14.08 -11.14
CA ASN A 615 19.44 -14.88 -11.08
C ASN A 615 20.72 -14.05 -11.23
N TYR A 616 20.62 -12.89 -11.91
CA TYR A 616 21.77 -12.04 -12.24
C TYR A 616 21.67 -10.65 -11.57
N GLY A 617 20.75 -10.49 -10.63
CA GLY A 617 20.54 -9.27 -9.85
C GLY A 617 19.07 -8.87 -9.74
N LYS A 618 18.77 -8.01 -8.77
CA LYS A 618 17.43 -7.42 -8.55
C LYS A 618 17.28 -6.14 -9.38
N GLY A 619 17.21 -6.30 -10.70
CA GLY A 619 17.06 -5.21 -11.67
C GLY A 619 16.05 -5.51 -12.77
N ILE A 620 16.05 -4.68 -13.82
CA ILE A 620 15.22 -4.85 -15.02
C ILE A 620 15.98 -5.72 -16.01
N TYR A 621 15.35 -6.81 -16.45
CA TYR A 621 15.93 -7.79 -17.36
C TYR A 621 15.59 -7.46 -18.82
N PHE A 622 16.59 -7.51 -19.68
CA PHE A 622 16.49 -7.36 -21.12
C PHE A 622 17.20 -8.53 -21.80
N ALA A 623 16.67 -8.97 -22.94
CA ALA A 623 17.23 -10.08 -23.69
C ALA A 623 17.71 -9.62 -25.07
N ARG A 624 18.84 -10.17 -25.53
CA ARG A 624 19.27 -10.04 -26.91
C ARG A 624 18.26 -10.68 -27.88
N ASP A 625 17.73 -11.84 -27.48
CA ASP A 625 16.89 -12.68 -28.34
C ASP A 625 15.40 -12.50 -28.00
N ALA A 626 14.58 -12.20 -29.01
CA ALA A 626 13.13 -12.01 -28.87
C ALA A 626 12.43 -13.25 -28.31
N SER A 627 12.88 -14.45 -28.69
CA SER A 627 12.35 -15.72 -28.17
C SER A 627 12.49 -15.85 -26.66
N TYR A 628 13.57 -15.35 -26.06
CA TYR A 628 13.74 -15.34 -24.60
C TYR A 628 12.70 -14.43 -23.94
N SER A 629 12.48 -13.24 -24.51
CA SER A 629 11.44 -12.31 -24.04
C SER A 629 10.02 -12.85 -24.21
N HIS A 630 9.76 -13.64 -25.26
CA HIS A 630 8.45 -14.22 -25.53
C HIS A 630 7.94 -15.10 -24.37
N TYR A 631 8.81 -15.84 -23.68
CA TYR A 631 8.42 -16.65 -22.51
C TYR A 631 7.77 -15.83 -21.39
N TYR A 632 8.08 -14.53 -21.33
CA TYR A 632 7.54 -13.59 -20.34
C TYR A 632 6.36 -12.75 -20.87
N CYS A 633 6.03 -12.88 -22.16
CA CYS A 633 4.87 -12.22 -22.75
C CYS A 633 3.57 -12.96 -22.39
N GLN A 634 2.54 -12.20 -22.02
CA GLN A 634 1.21 -12.77 -21.82
C GLN A 634 0.40 -12.70 -23.13
N GLY A 635 0.09 -13.85 -23.71
CA GLY A 635 -0.74 -13.94 -24.91
C GLY A 635 -2.18 -13.45 -24.68
N THR A 636 -2.70 -12.75 -25.68
CA THR A 636 -4.04 -12.16 -25.74
C THR A 636 -4.84 -12.82 -26.87
N GLN A 637 -6.15 -12.54 -26.98
CA GLN A 637 -6.94 -12.97 -28.15
C GLN A 637 -6.45 -12.34 -29.47
N GLN A 638 -5.72 -11.23 -29.40
CA GLN A 638 -5.23 -10.46 -30.56
C GLN A 638 -3.77 -10.76 -30.92
N GLY A 639 -3.04 -11.50 -30.07
CA GLY A 639 -1.60 -11.77 -30.22
C GLY A 639 -0.80 -11.51 -28.95
N TYR A 640 0.49 -11.27 -29.11
CA TYR A 640 1.47 -11.00 -28.05
C TYR A 640 2.07 -9.61 -28.25
N LEU A 641 2.55 -9.02 -27.15
CA LEU A 641 3.23 -7.74 -27.13
C LEU A 641 4.59 -7.87 -26.44
N MET A 642 5.62 -7.24 -27.00
CA MET A 642 6.92 -7.08 -26.35
C MET A 642 7.52 -5.70 -26.65
N PHE A 643 8.35 -5.22 -25.74
CA PHE A 643 9.15 -4.03 -26.00
C PHE A 643 10.45 -4.40 -26.69
N LEU A 644 10.92 -3.53 -27.58
CA LEU A 644 12.32 -3.40 -27.96
C LEU A 644 12.78 -2.05 -27.45
N ALA A 645 13.61 -2.07 -26.41
CA ALA A 645 14.04 -0.90 -25.66
C ALA A 645 15.51 -0.58 -25.95
N ARG A 646 15.84 0.70 -25.90
CA ARG A 646 17.22 1.20 -25.96
C ARG A 646 17.79 1.21 -24.55
N VAL A 647 18.91 0.55 -24.34
CA VAL A 647 19.50 0.33 -23.01
C VAL A 647 20.97 0.73 -23.02
N LEU A 648 21.35 1.59 -22.08
CA LEU A 648 22.74 1.96 -21.79
C LEU A 648 23.36 0.87 -20.93
N VAL A 649 23.94 -0.15 -21.58
CA VAL A 649 24.55 -1.29 -20.89
C VAL A 649 25.91 -0.96 -20.30
N GLY A 650 26.62 0.02 -20.89
CA GLY A 650 27.94 0.45 -20.44
C GLY A 650 28.91 -0.71 -20.25
N ASP A 651 29.79 -0.60 -19.25
CA ASP A 651 30.65 -1.71 -18.84
C ASP A 651 29.85 -2.68 -17.98
N TYR A 652 29.86 -3.96 -18.34
CA TYR A 652 29.12 -4.99 -17.65
C TYR A 652 30.02 -6.09 -17.08
N VAL A 653 29.45 -6.86 -16.15
CA VAL A 653 30.10 -7.96 -15.44
C VAL A 653 29.07 -9.06 -15.16
N LYS A 654 29.54 -10.29 -14.93
CA LYS A 654 28.65 -11.40 -14.58
C LYS A 654 27.81 -11.09 -13.35
N GLY A 655 26.50 -11.27 -13.49
CA GLY A 655 25.53 -10.97 -12.45
C GLY A 655 25.45 -12.03 -11.36
N ASN A 656 24.90 -11.64 -10.21
CA ASN A 656 24.62 -12.50 -9.07
C ASN A 656 23.25 -12.17 -8.48
N ALA A 657 22.50 -13.17 -8.05
CA ALA A 657 21.14 -13.01 -7.54
C ALA A 657 21.01 -12.07 -6.32
N THR A 658 22.10 -11.91 -5.56
CA THR A 658 22.14 -11.03 -4.38
C THR A 658 22.31 -9.55 -4.74
N TYR A 659 22.78 -9.23 -5.95
CA TYR A 659 23.08 -7.86 -6.34
C TYR A 659 21.83 -7.00 -6.39
N VAL A 660 21.87 -5.87 -5.69
CA VAL A 660 20.85 -4.81 -5.72
C VAL A 660 21.30 -3.58 -6.53
N ARG A 661 22.58 -3.57 -6.92
CA ARG A 661 23.25 -2.63 -7.82
C ARG A 661 24.45 -3.36 -8.46
N PRO A 662 25.03 -2.85 -9.56
CA PRO A 662 26.24 -3.45 -10.12
C PRO A 662 27.38 -3.48 -9.09
N PRO A 663 28.28 -4.47 -9.14
CA PRO A 663 29.42 -4.54 -8.23
C PRO A 663 30.49 -3.50 -8.60
N ARG A 664 31.49 -3.34 -7.72
CA ARG A 664 32.62 -2.41 -7.92
C ARG A 664 33.62 -3.01 -8.92
N LYS A 665 34.24 -2.15 -9.74
CA LYS A 665 35.30 -2.54 -10.69
C LYS A 665 36.62 -2.87 -9.98
N CYS A 666 36.99 -2.10 -8.96
CA CYS A 666 38.17 -2.32 -8.11
C CYS A 666 37.88 -1.95 -6.64
N ALA A 667 38.67 -2.49 -5.71
CA ALA A 667 38.54 -2.23 -4.27
C ALA A 667 38.85 -0.77 -3.89
N ASP A 668 39.84 -0.15 -4.57
CA ASP A 668 40.41 1.14 -4.17
C ASP A 668 39.74 2.37 -4.83
N ARG A 669 38.79 2.18 -5.75
CA ARG A 669 38.03 3.27 -6.40
C ARG A 669 36.52 3.07 -6.24
N LEU A 670 35.76 4.16 -6.17
CA LEU A 670 34.29 4.16 -6.08
C LEU A 670 33.59 3.89 -7.43
N TRP A 671 34.27 3.24 -8.38
CA TRP A 671 33.73 2.97 -9.72
C TRP A 671 32.98 1.65 -9.75
N PHE A 672 31.73 1.70 -10.21
CA PHE A 672 30.85 0.55 -10.37
C PHE A 672 30.79 0.15 -11.84
N TYR A 673 30.45 -1.11 -12.09
CA TYR A 673 29.94 -1.50 -13.41
C TYR A 673 28.58 -0.80 -13.67
N ASP A 674 28.17 -0.77 -14.93
CA ASP A 674 26.93 -0.10 -15.36
C ASP A 674 25.76 -1.08 -15.44
N SER A 675 26.04 -2.35 -15.75
CA SER A 675 25.02 -3.41 -15.80
C SER A 675 25.60 -4.79 -15.47
N CYS A 676 24.72 -5.77 -15.30
CA CYS A 676 25.09 -7.17 -15.09
C CYS A 676 24.61 -8.06 -16.24
N VAL A 677 25.34 -9.13 -16.53
CA VAL A 677 25.02 -10.07 -17.61
C VAL A 677 25.02 -11.52 -17.14
N ASP A 678 24.43 -12.40 -17.94
CA ASP A 678 24.50 -13.85 -17.74
C ASP A 678 25.88 -14.42 -18.06
N ASP A 679 26.49 -13.93 -19.14
CA ASP A 679 27.82 -14.31 -19.63
C ASP A 679 28.57 -13.07 -20.16
N GLU A 680 29.85 -12.91 -19.79
CA GLU A 680 30.64 -11.72 -20.16
C GLU A 680 31.18 -11.76 -21.59
N LEU A 681 31.36 -12.96 -22.17
CA LEU A 681 31.91 -13.13 -23.51
C LEU A 681 30.80 -13.06 -24.56
N ASN A 682 29.63 -13.63 -24.28
CA ASN A 682 28.48 -13.65 -25.18
C ASN A 682 27.16 -13.42 -24.42
N PRO A 683 26.93 -12.18 -23.93
CA PRO A 683 25.75 -11.88 -23.12
C PRO A 683 24.45 -12.06 -23.91
N SER A 684 23.54 -12.85 -23.35
CA SER A 684 22.19 -13.05 -23.87
C SER A 684 21.13 -12.30 -23.05
N VAL A 685 21.45 -12.03 -21.78
CA VAL A 685 20.61 -11.31 -20.82
C VAL A 685 21.40 -10.16 -20.21
N PHE A 686 20.79 -8.98 -20.15
CA PHE A 686 21.32 -7.80 -19.49
C PHE A 686 20.39 -7.37 -18.36
N VAL A 687 20.97 -7.02 -17.22
CA VAL A 687 20.26 -6.54 -16.03
C VAL A 687 20.77 -5.14 -15.70
N VAL A 688 19.87 -4.17 -15.81
CA VAL A 688 20.12 -2.77 -15.44
C VAL A 688 19.34 -2.41 -14.18
N PHE A 689 19.93 -1.58 -13.33
CA PHE A 689 19.38 -1.28 -12.00
C PHE A 689 18.74 0.12 -11.96
N GLU A 690 19.21 1.03 -12.82
CA GLU A 690 18.69 2.40 -12.92
C GLU A 690 17.74 2.54 -14.11
N LYS A 691 16.52 3.00 -13.85
CA LYS A 691 15.51 3.18 -14.90
C LYS A 691 15.90 4.24 -15.94
N HIS A 692 16.76 5.19 -15.59
CA HIS A 692 17.22 6.23 -16.50
C HIS A 692 18.18 5.69 -17.57
N GLN A 693 18.73 4.48 -17.41
CA GLN A 693 19.52 3.79 -18.44
C GLN A 693 18.66 3.23 -19.59
N ILE A 694 17.35 3.37 -19.54
CA ILE A 694 16.42 2.70 -20.45
C ILE A 694 15.49 3.70 -21.13
N TYR A 695 15.26 3.51 -22.42
CA TYR A 695 14.20 4.15 -23.17
C TYR A 695 13.32 3.10 -23.88
N PRO A 696 12.00 2.99 -23.55
CA PRO A 696 11.09 2.08 -24.25
C PRO A 696 10.81 2.62 -25.64
N GLU A 697 11.54 2.16 -26.65
CA GLU A 697 11.52 2.77 -27.97
C GLU A 697 10.43 2.21 -28.88
N TYR A 698 10.26 0.89 -28.90
CA TYR A 698 9.29 0.23 -29.77
C TYR A 698 8.43 -0.76 -29.00
N LEU A 699 7.15 -0.82 -29.37
CA LEU A 699 6.21 -1.85 -28.97
C LEU A 699 5.86 -2.70 -30.20
N ILE A 700 6.18 -4.00 -30.13
CA ILE A 700 5.97 -4.96 -31.21
C ILE A 700 4.76 -5.81 -30.87
N GLU A 701 3.75 -5.80 -31.74
CA GLU A 701 2.59 -6.69 -31.68
C GLU A 701 2.74 -7.79 -32.73
N TYR A 702 2.58 -9.04 -32.32
CA TYR A 702 2.84 -10.20 -33.18
C TYR A 702 1.96 -11.39 -32.80
N LYS A 703 1.80 -12.34 -33.70
CA LYS A 703 1.03 -13.58 -33.47
C LYS A 703 1.76 -14.79 -34.06
N PRO A 704 1.46 -16.01 -33.61
CA PRO A 704 1.94 -17.22 -34.27
C PRO A 704 1.53 -17.22 -35.75
#